data_AF-A0A8T1QYU7-F1
#
_entry.id   AF-A0A8T1QYU7-F1
#
_cell.length_a   1.000
_cell.length_b   1.000
_cell.length_c   1.000
_cell.angle_alpha   90.00
_cell.angle_beta   90.00
_cell.angle_gamma   90.00
#
_symmetry.space_group_name_H-M   'P 1'
#
loop_
_entity.id
_entity.type
_entity.pdbx_description
1 polymer ?
#
loop_
_entity_poly.entity_id
_entity_poly.type
_entity_poly.pdbx_seq_one_letter_code
_entity_poly.pdbx_strand_id
1 'polypeptide(L)'
;MTQTPANVQQLMRGDRLMLSSSDDNVMLEQIQGTHSPDGREVDVRSLLRIVEDIIKRTTPSINTIAALGIQPRTKALEDKTYQASFISIPEALALDQISCHLTCKCSGSGGAHANTISIMNMLGNYSWDAKLVLALSAFALNYGEFWLVAQNYTSNQLAKSMAILRQLLEILEHSNILKPNFDAINNLIKVMLDITRCIVEFRELTAKYKTTDIAALSMALEHIPIAVYWTTRSVVACASQIVGLTGLGHAHTVLTTEALELSTLSTLTHKIGNMHSNLATQLAMCNKHIDERKQIEAFQNLKNLFDMTHDDNMRILRELIYPRDDQQPLVHGATKRRVNIDVLRRKNVLLLISDLDMLQEEPTTLERIYKEVSQTPIKQESQYEVVWLPILDPDFPWTETRQKQFENLQATMPWYSVHHPSLIEQAVIKFIKVVWNFRKKPMLVVIDPQGRLANTNALHMLWIWGSMAFPFTSTWEDALWKKETWRLELLVNDIDPTILNWISEGRYICIYGGEDIEWIRKLTTTTRGMAQATGISLGMVYVGKSNPKERVRINTETISVEELGHYWKDMTSVMYFWVRIESMWQSKMQLGINVENDSIMQEIMTLLSFDGSEGGWALLSRGSAEIVRAKGSTFLNCLMQYDVWKEQAQLKGIVPAIRDHLTKLQTPHRCNRIVLPGTAGRTPERVVCSECGRTMEKFIMYQCCNE
;
A
#
# COMPACT_ATOMS: atom_id res chain seq x y z
N MET A 1 -42.19 -21.67 -31.53
CA MET A 1 -41.57 -20.55 -30.80
C MET A 1 -40.13 -20.92 -30.50
N THR A 2 -39.22 -20.06 -30.96
CA THR A 2 -37.79 -19.93 -30.60
C THR A 2 -36.88 -21.14 -30.78
N GLN A 3 -36.40 -21.30 -32.02
CA GLN A 3 -35.10 -21.89 -32.33
C GLN A 3 -33.97 -20.90 -31.96
N THR A 4 -32.90 -21.47 -31.43
CA THR A 4 -31.57 -20.91 -31.18
C THR A 4 -30.93 -20.27 -32.42
N PRO A 5 -30.14 -19.18 -32.28
CA PRO A 5 -29.30 -18.70 -33.37
C PRO A 5 -27.90 -19.35 -33.31
N ALA A 6 -27.57 -19.99 -34.43
CA ALA A 6 -26.21 -20.33 -34.82
C ALA A 6 -25.55 -19.14 -35.54
N ASN A 7 -24.26 -18.95 -35.25
CA ASN A 7 -23.19 -18.57 -36.17
C ASN A 7 -23.46 -17.45 -37.20
N VAL A 8 -22.96 -16.24 -36.89
CA VAL A 8 -22.60 -15.22 -37.89
C VAL A 8 -21.17 -14.76 -37.58
N GLN A 9 -20.19 -15.59 -37.97
CA GLN A 9 -18.83 -15.13 -38.23
C GLN A 9 -18.75 -14.73 -39.70
N GLN A 10 -18.86 -13.43 -40.00
CA GLN A 10 -18.23 -12.86 -41.19
C GLN A 10 -18.18 -11.33 -41.12
N LEU A 11 -17.06 -10.80 -41.64
CA LEU A 11 -16.71 -9.40 -41.87
C LEU A 11 -16.13 -8.60 -40.69
N MET A 12 -14.97 -9.06 -40.20
CA MET A 12 -13.84 -8.18 -39.92
C MET A 12 -12.59 -8.79 -40.55
N ARG A 13 -12.53 -8.75 -41.87
CA ARG A 13 -11.32 -9.06 -42.64
C ARG A 13 -10.41 -7.83 -42.54
N GLY A 14 -9.73 -7.72 -41.41
CA GLY A 14 -8.62 -6.78 -41.28
C GLY A 14 -7.56 -7.17 -42.30
N ASP A 15 -7.19 -6.23 -43.16
CA ASP A 15 -6.13 -6.38 -44.14
C ASP A 15 -4.82 -6.74 -43.44
N ARG A 16 -4.55 -8.04 -43.35
CA ARG A 16 -3.20 -8.58 -43.33
C ARG A 16 -2.55 -8.17 -44.64
N LEU A 17 -1.79 -7.08 -44.62
CA LEU A 17 -0.71 -6.88 -45.59
C LEU A 17 0.34 -7.98 -45.36
N MET A 18 0.13 -9.10 -46.06
CA MET A 18 1.09 -10.17 -46.26
C MET A 18 2.31 -9.61 -46.98
N LEU A 19 3.37 -9.34 -46.23
CA LEU A 19 4.74 -9.38 -46.75
C LEU A 19 5.22 -10.84 -46.62
N SER A 20 5.85 -11.38 -47.66
CA SER A 20 6.36 -12.75 -47.74
C SER A 20 7.34 -13.04 -46.60
N SER A 21 7.06 -14.06 -45.78
CA SER A 21 7.88 -14.45 -44.61
C SER A 21 9.31 -14.90 -44.95
N SER A 22 9.65 -15.12 -46.23
CA SER A 22 11.01 -15.44 -46.67
C SER A 22 11.91 -14.21 -46.78
N ASP A 23 11.38 -13.05 -47.16
CA ASP A 23 12.18 -11.84 -47.42
C ASP A 23 12.52 -11.10 -46.12
N ASP A 24 11.64 -11.19 -45.11
CA ASP A 24 11.87 -10.62 -43.77
C ASP A 24 13.01 -11.33 -43.02
N ASN A 25 13.19 -12.65 -43.21
CA ASN A 25 14.30 -13.40 -42.62
C ASN A 25 15.64 -13.06 -43.26
N VAL A 26 15.69 -12.95 -44.59
CA VAL A 26 16.91 -12.54 -45.33
C VAL A 26 17.31 -11.12 -44.95
N MET A 27 16.33 -10.22 -44.82
CA MET A 27 16.55 -8.85 -44.40
C MET A 27 17.00 -8.74 -42.94
N LEU A 28 16.46 -9.57 -42.04
CA LEU A 28 16.91 -9.66 -40.65
C LEU A 28 18.35 -10.18 -40.54
N GLU A 29 18.70 -11.24 -41.26
CA GLU A 29 20.07 -11.77 -41.33
C GLU A 29 21.05 -10.71 -41.84
N GLN A 30 20.67 -9.96 -42.87
CA GLN A 30 21.48 -8.86 -43.40
C GLN A 30 21.67 -7.74 -42.36
N ILE A 31 20.62 -7.36 -41.63
CA ILE A 31 20.71 -6.37 -40.55
C ILE A 31 21.62 -6.87 -39.44
N GLN A 32 21.44 -8.11 -38.98
CA GLN A 32 22.25 -8.72 -37.94
C GLN A 32 23.72 -8.85 -38.36
N GLY A 33 23.98 -9.14 -39.64
CA GLY A 33 25.33 -9.18 -40.21
C GLY A 33 26.08 -7.85 -40.15
N THR A 34 25.37 -6.72 -40.00
CA THR A 34 26.01 -5.40 -39.77
C THR A 34 26.42 -5.16 -38.32
N HIS A 35 26.16 -6.08 -37.39
CA HIS A 35 26.34 -5.87 -35.96
C HIS A 35 27.50 -6.69 -35.39
N SER A 36 28.59 -6.00 -35.05
CA SER A 36 29.81 -6.60 -34.48
C SER A 36 30.33 -5.73 -33.32
N PRO A 37 29.59 -5.62 -32.21
CA PRO A 37 29.94 -4.70 -31.13
C PRO A 37 31.27 -5.10 -30.47
N ASP A 38 32.18 -4.15 -30.27
CA ASP A 38 33.51 -4.38 -29.69
C ASP A 38 33.57 -4.06 -28.18
N GLY A 39 32.41 -3.83 -27.56
CA GLY A 39 32.26 -3.55 -26.13
C GLY A 39 32.40 -2.07 -25.76
N ARG A 40 32.54 -1.15 -26.74
CA ARG A 40 32.50 0.29 -26.48
C ARG A 40 31.18 0.72 -25.85
N GLU A 41 31.28 1.57 -24.83
CA GLU A 41 30.13 2.24 -24.22
C GLU A 41 30.09 3.70 -24.66
N VAL A 42 28.91 4.13 -25.12
CA VAL A 42 28.62 5.50 -25.55
C VAL A 42 27.63 6.06 -24.54
N ASP A 43 27.79 7.32 -24.11
CA ASP A 43 26.78 8.01 -23.29
C ASP A 43 25.58 8.43 -24.15
N VAL A 44 24.78 7.43 -24.51
CA VAL A 44 23.59 7.56 -25.36
C VAL A 44 22.56 8.52 -24.76
N ARG A 45 22.49 8.65 -23.43
CA ARG A 45 21.49 9.48 -22.75
C ARG A 45 21.84 10.96 -22.86
N SER A 46 23.11 11.32 -22.68
CA SER A 46 23.56 12.69 -22.86
C SER A 46 23.44 13.13 -24.32
N LEU A 47 23.84 12.28 -25.27
CA LEU A 47 23.69 12.57 -26.71
C LEU A 47 22.22 12.71 -27.12
N LEU A 48 21.33 11.81 -26.68
CA LEU A 48 19.91 11.89 -27.00
C LEU A 48 19.27 13.19 -26.45
N ARG A 49 19.68 13.66 -25.26
CA ARG A 49 19.20 14.95 -24.72
C ARG A 49 19.62 16.14 -25.59
N ILE A 50 20.84 16.13 -26.13
CA ILE A 50 21.32 17.16 -27.07
C ILE A 50 20.47 17.14 -28.35
N VAL A 51 20.21 15.94 -28.89
CA VAL A 51 19.34 15.75 -30.06
C VAL A 51 17.93 16.28 -29.81
N GLU A 52 17.33 15.95 -28.65
CA GLU A 52 16.01 16.44 -28.25
C GLU A 52 15.99 17.97 -28.12
N ASP A 53 17.04 18.59 -27.56
CA ASP A 53 17.16 20.05 -27.45
C ASP A 53 17.26 20.73 -28.81
N ILE A 54 18.11 20.22 -29.72
CA ILE A 54 18.21 20.70 -31.10
C ILE A 54 16.84 20.61 -31.77
N ILE A 55 16.21 19.44 -31.79
CA ILE A 55 14.92 19.23 -32.45
C ILE A 55 13.84 20.15 -31.87
N LYS A 56 13.75 20.27 -30.55
CA LYS A 56 12.79 21.16 -29.88
C LYS A 56 12.96 22.63 -30.27
N ARG A 57 14.19 23.11 -30.45
CA ARG A 57 14.49 24.50 -30.87
C ARG A 57 14.28 24.72 -32.37
N THR A 58 14.44 23.68 -33.18
CA THR A 58 14.21 23.71 -34.63
C THR A 58 12.74 23.58 -35.04
N THR A 59 11.83 23.36 -34.08
CA THR A 59 10.37 23.21 -34.32
C THR A 59 9.57 24.48 -33.93
N PRO A 60 9.73 25.66 -34.55
CA PRO A 60 8.75 26.72 -34.44
C PRO A 60 7.56 26.44 -35.36
N SER A 61 6.35 26.90 -34.98
CA SER A 61 5.23 26.89 -35.92
C SER A 61 5.60 27.72 -37.14
N ILE A 62 5.43 27.19 -38.35
CA ILE A 62 5.72 27.88 -39.62
C ILE A 62 4.99 29.23 -39.71
N ASN A 63 3.91 29.43 -38.94
CA ASN A 63 3.21 30.71 -38.78
C ASN A 63 4.10 31.83 -38.20
N THR A 64 5.19 31.50 -37.50
CA THR A 64 6.15 32.48 -36.95
C THR A 64 7.10 33.02 -38.02
N ILE A 65 7.27 32.30 -39.14
CA ILE A 65 8.11 32.73 -40.28
C ILE A 65 7.35 33.70 -41.18
N ALA A 66 6.02 33.53 -41.29
CA ALA A 66 5.14 34.45 -42.04
C ALA A 66 4.82 35.75 -41.28
N ALA A 67 4.89 35.77 -39.95
CA ALA A 67 4.68 36.95 -39.13
C ALA A 67 6.01 37.70 -38.89
N LEU A 68 6.62 38.23 -39.96
CA LEU A 68 7.73 39.18 -39.87
C LEU A 68 7.21 40.52 -39.32
N GLY A 69 7.10 40.60 -37.99
CA GLY A 69 6.66 41.79 -37.29
C GLY A 69 6.74 41.66 -35.77
N ILE A 70 7.90 42.04 -35.23
CA ILE A 70 8.14 42.48 -33.83
C ILE A 70 7.68 41.52 -32.73
N GLN A 71 8.63 40.77 -32.15
CA GLN A 71 8.75 40.58 -30.69
C GLN A 71 10.17 40.05 -30.38
N PRO A 72 10.95 40.67 -29.47
CA PRO A 72 12.18 40.08 -28.95
C PRO A 72 11.79 38.92 -28.05
N ARG A 73 12.06 37.67 -28.46
CA ARG A 73 11.82 36.51 -27.60
C ARG A 73 12.97 36.32 -26.63
N THR A 74 13.07 37.20 -25.65
CA THR A 74 13.84 36.96 -24.42
C THR A 74 12.90 36.30 -23.41
N LYS A 75 12.83 34.97 -23.42
CA LYS A 75 12.52 34.23 -22.19
C LYS A 75 13.69 33.30 -21.93
N ALA A 76 14.57 33.78 -21.05
CA ALA A 76 15.53 32.97 -20.34
C ALA A 76 14.79 31.76 -19.74
N LEU A 77 15.00 30.58 -20.33
CA LEU A 77 14.61 29.32 -19.75
C LEU A 77 15.91 28.64 -19.33
N GLU A 78 16.17 28.74 -18.03
CA GLU A 78 17.16 28.03 -17.22
C GLU A 78 18.38 27.47 -17.96
N ASP A 79 19.45 28.26 -17.92
CA ASP A 79 20.83 27.84 -18.14
C ASP A 79 21.28 26.93 -16.97
N LYS A 80 20.65 25.76 -16.83
CA LYS A 80 21.14 24.70 -15.93
C LYS A 80 22.12 23.84 -16.71
N THR A 81 23.33 24.37 -16.83
CA THR A 81 24.60 23.64 -16.88
C THR A 81 24.59 22.38 -17.75
N TYR A 82 24.74 22.54 -19.07
CA TYR A 82 25.35 21.49 -19.90
C TYR A 82 26.83 21.41 -19.53
N GLN A 83 27.12 20.72 -18.44
CA GLN A 83 28.49 20.36 -18.09
C GLN A 83 29.05 19.60 -19.28
N ALA A 84 30.09 20.15 -19.91
CA ALA A 84 30.64 19.74 -21.20
C ALA A 84 30.53 18.22 -21.43
N SER A 85 29.51 17.80 -22.17
CA SER A 85 29.36 16.43 -22.65
C SER A 85 30.51 16.19 -23.62
N PHE A 86 31.60 15.61 -23.12
CA PHE A 86 32.76 15.29 -23.93
C PHE A 86 32.37 14.17 -24.91
N ILE A 87 32.09 14.54 -26.16
CA ILE A 87 31.98 13.58 -27.26
C ILE A 87 33.39 13.07 -27.51
N SER A 88 33.61 11.76 -27.38
CA SER A 88 34.92 11.16 -27.61
C SER A 88 35.31 11.29 -29.09
N ILE A 89 36.62 11.30 -29.39
CA ILE A 89 37.13 11.41 -30.77
C ILE A 89 36.49 10.37 -31.72
N PRO A 90 36.29 9.09 -31.35
CA PRO A 90 35.62 8.11 -32.20
C PRO A 90 34.15 8.42 -32.50
N GLU A 91 33.42 8.99 -31.53
CA GLU A 91 32.02 9.39 -31.70
C GLU A 91 31.91 10.62 -32.62
N ALA A 92 32.77 11.63 -32.43
CA ALA A 92 32.83 12.80 -33.29
C ALA A 92 33.14 12.43 -34.75
N LEU A 93 34.12 11.55 -34.96
CA LEU A 93 34.45 11.03 -36.30
C LEU A 93 33.29 10.24 -36.92
N ALA A 94 32.57 9.44 -36.14
CA ALA A 94 31.38 8.73 -36.62
C ALA A 94 30.26 9.70 -37.00
N LEU A 95 30.02 10.74 -36.21
CA LEU A 95 29.04 11.79 -36.50
C LEU A 95 29.38 12.52 -37.79
N ASP A 96 30.64 12.94 -37.99
CA ASP A 96 31.08 13.62 -39.19
C ASP A 96 30.94 12.73 -40.45
N GLN A 97 31.31 11.45 -40.34
CA GLN A 97 31.18 10.49 -41.44
C GLN A 97 29.72 10.27 -41.84
N ILE A 98 28.83 10.07 -40.86
CA ILE A 98 27.41 9.86 -41.12
C ILE A 98 26.77 11.15 -41.64
N SER A 99 27.10 12.29 -41.04
CA SER A 99 26.60 13.60 -41.47
C SER A 99 26.95 13.87 -42.93
N CYS A 100 28.23 13.68 -43.30
CA CYS A 100 28.70 13.79 -44.67
C CYS A 100 28.01 12.77 -45.60
N HIS A 101 27.79 11.53 -45.14
CA HIS A 101 27.07 10.53 -45.91
C HIS A 101 25.61 10.93 -46.17
N LEU A 102 24.92 11.49 -45.17
CA LEU A 102 23.55 11.98 -45.27
C LEU A 102 23.43 13.18 -46.22
N THR A 103 24.43 14.05 -46.28
CA THR A 103 24.42 15.21 -47.18
C THR A 103 24.89 14.89 -48.61
N CYS A 104 25.89 14.03 -48.77
CA CYS A 104 26.59 13.84 -50.05
C CYS A 104 26.15 12.63 -50.86
N LYS A 105 25.59 11.57 -50.24
CA LYS A 105 25.23 10.32 -50.92
C LYS A 105 23.73 10.03 -50.99
N CYS A 106 22.91 10.75 -50.22
CA CYS A 106 21.46 10.59 -50.20
C CYS A 106 20.72 11.09 -51.46
N SER A 107 21.44 11.68 -52.42
CA SER A 107 20.96 12.13 -53.74
C SER A 107 21.41 11.24 -54.92
N GLY A 108 22.18 10.17 -54.66
CA GLY A 108 22.74 9.27 -55.69
C GLY A 108 21.94 8.00 -55.97
N SER A 109 22.24 7.33 -57.09
CA SER A 109 21.59 6.12 -57.66
C SER A 109 21.45 4.88 -56.74
N GLY A 110 22.00 4.90 -55.53
CA GLY A 110 21.88 3.79 -54.56
C GLY A 110 20.69 4.03 -53.62
N GLY A 111 19.56 3.38 -53.88
CA GLY A 111 18.30 3.63 -53.16
C GLY A 111 18.38 3.53 -51.62
N ALA A 112 17.36 4.03 -50.92
CA ALA A 112 17.33 4.22 -49.46
C ALA A 112 17.78 3.01 -48.60
N HIS A 113 17.58 1.77 -49.09
CA HIS A 113 18.07 0.56 -48.43
C HIS A 113 19.60 0.49 -48.36
N ALA A 114 20.30 0.73 -49.47
CA ALA A 114 21.76 0.64 -49.54
C ALA A 114 22.42 1.70 -48.64
N ASN A 115 21.88 2.92 -48.63
CA ASN A 115 22.34 3.99 -47.75
C ASN A 115 22.12 3.64 -46.26
N THR A 116 21.00 3.00 -45.93
CA THR A 116 20.75 2.54 -44.55
C THR A 116 21.77 1.49 -44.12
N ILE A 117 22.01 0.46 -44.95
CA ILE A 117 22.99 -0.59 -44.65
C ILE A 117 24.43 -0.04 -44.55
N SER A 118 24.78 0.93 -45.40
CA SER A 118 26.07 1.64 -45.32
C SER A 118 26.28 2.30 -43.95
N ILE A 119 25.28 3.05 -43.46
CA ILE A 119 25.33 3.68 -42.13
C ILE A 119 25.42 2.62 -41.02
N MET A 120 24.66 1.52 -41.13
CA MET A 120 24.67 0.43 -40.14
C MET A 120 26.03 -0.27 -40.05
N ASN A 121 26.75 -0.40 -41.18
CA ASN A 121 28.11 -0.94 -41.25
C ASN A 121 29.16 0.03 -40.70
N MET A 122 29.04 1.33 -40.99
CA MET A 122 29.90 2.37 -40.38
C MET A 122 29.81 2.33 -38.85
N LEU A 123 28.61 2.04 -38.35
CA LEU A 123 28.32 1.93 -36.92
C LEU A 123 28.46 0.49 -36.39
N GLY A 124 29.08 -0.43 -37.14
CA GLY A 124 29.12 -1.87 -36.84
C GLY A 124 29.54 -2.22 -35.41
N ASN A 125 30.55 -1.50 -34.91
CA ASN A 125 31.18 -1.71 -33.60
C ASN A 125 30.36 -1.19 -32.42
N TYR A 126 29.28 -0.45 -32.67
CA TYR A 126 28.43 0.13 -31.62
C TYR A 126 27.25 -0.78 -31.28
N SER A 127 26.76 -0.68 -30.04
CA SER A 127 25.51 -1.32 -29.61
C SER A 127 24.29 -0.73 -30.35
N TRP A 128 23.21 -1.49 -30.48
CA TRP A 128 22.01 -1.10 -31.23
C TRP A 128 21.45 0.29 -30.84
N ASP A 129 21.40 0.58 -29.55
CA ASP A 129 21.01 1.88 -28.99
C ASP A 129 21.99 3.00 -29.38
N ALA A 130 23.30 2.75 -29.31
CA ALA A 130 24.31 3.71 -29.72
C ALA A 130 24.30 3.97 -31.22
N LYS A 131 24.10 2.94 -32.07
CA LYS A 131 23.94 3.12 -33.52
C LYS A 131 22.81 4.09 -33.82
N LEU A 132 21.68 3.89 -33.14
CA LEU A 132 20.48 4.69 -33.34
C LEU A 132 20.68 6.15 -32.90
N VAL A 133 21.23 6.36 -31.70
CA VAL A 133 21.49 7.71 -31.18
C VAL A 133 22.53 8.46 -32.02
N LEU A 134 23.58 7.78 -32.51
CA LEU A 134 24.59 8.39 -33.39
C LEU A 134 23.99 8.77 -34.75
N ALA A 135 23.16 7.90 -35.36
CA ALA A 135 22.47 8.22 -36.60
C ALA A 135 21.51 9.41 -36.44
N LEU A 136 20.74 9.46 -35.35
CA LEU A 136 19.86 10.59 -35.03
C LEU A 136 20.64 11.87 -34.70
N SER A 137 21.80 11.75 -34.07
CA SER A 137 22.68 12.89 -33.77
C SER A 137 23.24 13.52 -35.03
N ALA A 138 23.72 12.71 -35.98
CA ALA A 138 24.18 13.18 -37.28
C ALA A 138 23.04 13.82 -38.10
N PHE A 139 21.82 13.28 -38.01
CA PHE A 139 20.65 13.92 -38.59
C PHE A 139 20.31 15.25 -37.93
N ALA A 140 20.27 15.30 -36.59
CA ALA A 140 19.96 16.50 -35.83
C ALA A 140 20.98 17.61 -36.09
N LEU A 141 22.26 17.28 -36.30
CA LEU A 141 23.28 18.24 -36.73
C LEU A 141 22.88 18.89 -38.06
N ASN A 142 22.59 18.10 -39.09
CA ASN A 142 22.19 18.59 -40.41
C ASN A 142 20.87 19.38 -40.38
N TYR A 143 19.88 18.85 -39.67
CA TYR A 143 18.57 19.49 -39.54
C TYR A 143 18.65 20.79 -38.72
N GLY A 144 19.47 20.79 -37.67
CA GLY A 144 19.77 21.94 -36.83
C GLY A 144 20.47 23.04 -37.60
N GLU A 145 21.50 22.72 -38.39
CA GLU A 145 22.17 23.68 -39.27
C GLU A 145 21.21 24.32 -40.26
N PHE A 146 20.37 23.51 -40.91
CA PHE A 146 19.35 23.99 -41.85
C PHE A 146 18.44 25.02 -41.20
N TRP A 147 17.85 24.69 -40.04
CA TRP A 147 16.93 25.58 -39.34
C TRP A 147 17.62 26.78 -38.67
N LEU A 148 18.86 26.64 -38.21
CA LEU A 148 19.62 27.75 -37.64
C LEU A 148 19.86 28.85 -38.68
N VAL A 149 20.21 28.46 -39.91
CA VAL A 149 20.37 29.40 -41.03
C VAL A 149 19.02 29.97 -41.45
N ALA A 150 17.98 29.14 -41.58
CA ALA A 150 16.65 29.57 -41.99
C ALA A 150 16.01 30.57 -41.00
N GLN A 151 16.12 30.32 -39.69
CA GLN A 151 15.53 31.17 -38.64
C GLN A 151 16.26 32.52 -38.46
N ASN A 152 17.57 32.58 -38.74
CA ASN A 152 18.39 33.78 -38.54
C ASN A 152 18.66 34.56 -39.84
N TYR A 153 18.01 34.16 -40.94
CA TYR A 153 18.23 34.76 -42.26
C TYR A 153 18.06 36.30 -42.27
N THR A 154 17.06 36.82 -41.57
CA THR A 154 16.74 38.27 -41.55
C THR A 154 17.54 39.05 -40.49
N SER A 155 18.06 38.38 -39.46
CA SER A 155 18.70 39.01 -38.30
C SER A 155 20.23 38.93 -38.33
N ASN A 156 20.83 38.02 -39.11
CA ASN A 156 22.27 37.75 -39.08
C ASN A 156 22.88 37.72 -40.50
N GLN A 157 23.88 38.59 -40.74
CA GLN A 157 24.57 38.67 -42.04
C GLN A 157 25.30 37.39 -42.44
N LEU A 158 25.90 36.66 -41.48
CA LEU A 158 26.54 35.37 -41.76
C LEU A 158 25.51 34.34 -42.22
N ALA A 159 24.37 34.27 -41.53
CA ALA A 159 23.27 33.38 -41.91
C ALA A 159 22.73 33.74 -43.31
N LYS A 160 22.65 35.03 -43.65
CA LYS A 160 22.27 35.50 -44.99
C LYS A 160 23.24 35.03 -46.08
N SER A 161 24.55 35.16 -45.87
CA SER A 161 25.56 34.66 -46.81
C SER A 161 25.54 33.14 -46.95
N MET A 162 25.38 32.41 -45.85
CA MET A 162 25.24 30.94 -45.87
C MET A 162 23.96 30.49 -46.57
N ALA A 163 22.85 31.22 -46.39
CA ALA A 163 21.57 30.95 -47.04
C ALA A 163 21.65 31.10 -48.57
N ILE A 164 22.37 32.12 -49.06
CA ILE A 164 22.60 32.33 -50.50
C ILE A 164 23.38 31.16 -51.09
N LEU A 165 24.48 30.74 -50.45
CA LEU A 165 25.32 29.64 -50.94
C LEU A 165 24.60 28.29 -50.92
N ARG A 166 23.69 28.08 -49.97
CA ARG A 166 22.85 26.89 -49.86
C ARG A 166 21.52 26.99 -50.61
N GLN A 167 21.27 28.07 -51.37
CA GLN A 167 20.02 28.29 -52.13
C GLN A 167 18.73 28.25 -51.28
N LEU A 168 18.81 28.61 -49.99
CA LEU A 168 17.69 28.55 -49.02
C LEU A 168 16.61 29.63 -49.23
N LEU A 169 16.86 30.61 -50.10
CA LEU A 169 16.01 31.78 -50.36
C LEU A 169 14.68 31.41 -51.01
N GLU A 170 14.69 30.52 -52.00
CA GLU A 170 13.47 30.11 -52.73
C GLU A 170 12.53 29.25 -51.85
N ILE A 171 13.10 28.49 -50.90
CA ILE A 171 12.37 27.64 -49.94
C ILE A 171 11.59 28.49 -48.92
N LEU A 172 12.18 29.60 -48.48
CA LEU A 172 11.54 30.55 -47.56
C LEU A 172 10.37 31.30 -48.22
N GLU A 173 10.44 31.56 -49.53
CA GLU A 173 9.36 32.19 -50.30
C GLU A 173 8.17 31.24 -50.55
N HIS A 174 8.41 29.93 -50.64
CA HIS A 174 7.38 28.90 -50.89
C HIS A 174 6.95 28.14 -49.60
N SER A 175 7.20 28.71 -48.42
CA SER A 175 7.00 28.05 -47.11
C SER A 175 5.60 27.49 -46.89
N ASN A 176 4.57 28.12 -47.49
CA ASN A 176 3.18 27.68 -47.37
C ASN A 176 2.87 26.39 -48.15
N ILE A 177 3.58 26.14 -49.27
CA ILE A 177 3.40 24.96 -50.12
C ILE A 177 4.19 23.77 -49.53
N LEU A 178 5.35 24.03 -48.93
CA LEU A 178 6.22 23.02 -48.33
C LEU A 178 5.86 22.65 -46.88
N LYS A 179 4.90 23.36 -46.27
CA LYS A 179 4.37 23.06 -44.93
C LYS A 179 3.99 21.59 -44.70
N PRO A 180 3.22 20.91 -45.57
CA PRO A 180 2.92 19.48 -45.40
C PRO A 180 4.17 18.58 -45.37
N ASN A 181 5.23 18.92 -46.11
CA ASN A 181 6.49 18.17 -46.10
C ASN A 181 7.20 18.31 -44.74
N PHE A 182 7.29 19.54 -44.22
CA PHE A 182 7.86 19.78 -42.90
C PHE A 182 7.02 19.16 -41.78
N ASP A 183 5.69 19.21 -41.87
CA ASP A 183 4.80 18.57 -40.89
C ASP A 183 4.96 17.04 -40.90
N ALA A 184 5.10 16.42 -42.09
CA ALA A 184 5.38 14.98 -42.22
C ALA A 184 6.76 14.60 -41.64
N ILE A 185 7.80 15.41 -41.90
CA ILE A 185 9.13 15.22 -41.32
C ILE A 185 9.08 15.35 -39.80
N ASN A 186 8.43 16.39 -39.25
CA ASN A 186 8.32 16.60 -37.82
C ASN A 186 7.56 15.46 -37.12
N ASN A 187 6.49 14.95 -37.73
CA ASN A 187 5.76 13.80 -37.21
C ASN A 187 6.63 12.54 -37.21
N LEU A 188 7.40 12.30 -38.28
CA LEU A 188 8.32 11.17 -38.33
C LEU A 188 9.43 11.31 -37.29
N ILE A 189 10.05 12.49 -37.16
CA ILE A 189 11.06 12.79 -36.14
C ILE A 189 10.53 12.49 -34.73
N LYS A 190 9.30 12.92 -34.42
CA LYS A 190 8.70 12.64 -33.11
C LYS A 190 8.63 11.14 -32.82
N VAL A 191 8.14 10.35 -33.77
CA VAL A 191 8.03 8.90 -33.62
C VAL A 191 9.41 8.22 -33.56
N MET A 192 10.40 8.74 -34.30
CA MET A 192 11.80 8.29 -34.22
C MET A 192 12.42 8.56 -32.83
N LEU A 193 12.12 9.70 -32.21
CA LEU A 193 12.58 10.01 -30.85
C LEU A 193 11.90 9.11 -29.82
N ASP A 194 10.59 8.88 -29.94
CA ASP A 194 9.83 8.05 -29.00
C ASP A 194 10.32 6.59 -29.02
N ILE A 195 10.54 6.00 -30.21
CA ILE A 195 11.11 4.64 -30.30
C ILE A 195 12.56 4.58 -29.79
N THR A 196 13.35 5.64 -30.02
CA THR A 196 14.74 5.69 -29.53
C THR A 196 14.80 5.73 -28.01
N ARG A 197 13.94 6.54 -27.37
CA ARG A 197 13.80 6.59 -25.91
C ARG A 197 13.46 5.20 -25.36
N CYS A 198 12.48 4.53 -25.98
CA CYS A 198 12.07 3.19 -25.59
C CYS A 198 13.23 2.17 -25.68
N ILE A 199 14.01 2.18 -26.77
CA ILE A 199 15.16 1.27 -26.96
C ILE A 199 16.28 1.55 -25.96
N VAL A 200 16.57 2.82 -25.67
CA VAL A 200 17.56 3.20 -24.64
C VAL A 200 17.14 2.71 -23.26
N GLU A 201 15.86 2.86 -22.90
CA GLU A 201 15.32 2.33 -21.64
C GLU A 201 15.44 0.79 -21.55
N PHE A 202 15.15 0.06 -22.64
CA PHE A 202 15.35 -1.39 -22.69
C PHE A 202 16.81 -1.83 -22.49
N ARG A 203 17.76 -1.10 -23.08
CA ARG A 203 19.19 -1.39 -22.91
C ARG A 203 19.60 -1.27 -21.45
N GLU A 204 19.14 -0.23 -20.76
CA GLU A 204 19.42 -0.01 -19.33
C GLU A 204 18.83 -1.11 -18.45
N LEU A 205 17.61 -1.57 -18.75
CA LEU A 205 17.00 -2.70 -18.05
C LEU A 205 17.79 -3.99 -18.28
N THR A 206 18.18 -4.26 -19.52
CA THR A 206 18.97 -5.44 -19.89
C THR A 206 20.33 -5.45 -19.18
N ALA A 207 20.98 -4.29 -19.05
CA ALA A 207 22.25 -4.17 -18.34
C ALA A 207 22.13 -4.52 -16.84
N LYS A 208 21.01 -4.16 -16.20
CA LYS A 208 20.77 -4.37 -14.77
C LYS A 208 20.28 -5.79 -14.43
N TYR A 209 19.51 -6.42 -15.32
CA TYR A 209 18.80 -7.69 -15.03
C TYR A 209 19.17 -8.83 -15.99
N LYS A 210 20.45 -8.90 -16.43
CA LYS A 210 20.97 -9.86 -17.44
C LYS A 210 20.58 -11.34 -17.21
N THR A 211 20.26 -11.74 -15.99
CA THR A 211 20.01 -13.14 -15.58
C THR A 211 18.53 -13.50 -15.43
N THR A 212 17.62 -12.57 -15.72
CA THR A 212 16.19 -12.74 -15.44
C THR A 212 15.46 -13.15 -16.73
N ASP A 213 15.04 -14.42 -16.81
CA ASP A 213 14.23 -14.93 -17.92
C ASP A 213 12.84 -14.28 -17.92
N ILE A 214 12.72 -13.17 -18.66
CA ILE A 214 11.48 -12.42 -18.87
C ILE A 214 11.14 -12.58 -20.34
N ALA A 215 10.08 -13.33 -20.66
CA ALA A 215 9.65 -13.55 -22.04
C ALA A 215 9.42 -12.25 -22.82
N ALA A 216 8.87 -11.22 -22.17
CA ALA A 216 8.70 -9.88 -22.74
C ALA A 216 10.04 -9.20 -23.13
N LEU A 217 11.11 -9.43 -22.36
CA LEU A 217 12.44 -8.91 -22.65
C LEU A 217 13.05 -9.65 -23.86
N SER A 218 12.88 -10.97 -23.94
CA SER A 218 13.35 -11.76 -25.09
C SER A 218 12.67 -11.34 -26.39
N MET A 219 11.33 -11.19 -26.39
CA MET A 219 10.59 -10.70 -27.55
C MET A 219 11.03 -9.28 -27.95
N ALA A 220 11.29 -8.40 -26.98
CA ALA A 220 11.78 -7.06 -27.29
C ALA A 220 13.17 -7.08 -27.95
N LEU A 221 14.09 -7.93 -27.46
CA LEU A 221 15.44 -8.05 -28.01
C LEU A 221 15.46 -8.52 -29.47
N GLU A 222 14.51 -9.38 -29.88
CA GLU A 222 14.36 -9.82 -31.27
C GLU A 222 13.89 -8.68 -32.20
N HIS A 223 13.07 -7.76 -31.70
CA HIS A 223 12.51 -6.66 -32.48
C HIS A 223 13.39 -5.39 -32.53
N ILE A 224 14.34 -5.22 -31.59
CA ILE A 224 15.23 -4.05 -31.53
C ILE A 224 16.06 -3.87 -32.81
N PRO A 225 16.73 -4.89 -33.38
CA PRO A 225 17.51 -4.72 -34.62
C PRO A 225 16.66 -4.20 -35.79
N ILE A 226 15.44 -4.71 -35.91
CA ILE A 226 14.47 -4.29 -36.94
C ILE A 226 14.08 -2.83 -36.71
N ALA A 227 13.75 -2.46 -35.47
CA ALA A 227 13.39 -1.09 -35.12
C ALA A 227 14.54 -0.09 -35.40
N VAL A 228 15.78 -0.45 -35.07
CA VAL A 228 16.95 0.39 -35.35
C VAL A 228 17.15 0.58 -36.85
N TYR A 229 17.02 -0.49 -37.64
CA TYR A 229 17.11 -0.38 -39.09
C TYR A 229 16.03 0.55 -39.66
N TRP A 230 14.76 0.36 -39.29
CA TRP A 230 13.66 1.19 -39.83
C TRP A 230 13.77 2.65 -39.38
N THR A 231 14.26 2.89 -38.17
CA THR A 231 14.50 4.26 -37.68
C THR A 231 15.68 4.91 -38.40
N THR A 232 16.77 4.18 -38.64
CA THR A 232 17.91 4.67 -39.46
C THR A 232 17.49 4.93 -40.90
N ARG A 233 16.61 4.09 -41.47
CA ARG A 233 16.03 4.30 -42.80
C ARG A 233 15.17 5.57 -42.84
N SER A 234 14.43 5.85 -41.77
CA SER A 234 13.67 7.09 -41.64
C SER A 234 14.57 8.32 -41.50
N VAL A 235 15.70 8.21 -40.80
CA VAL A 235 16.74 9.26 -40.81
C VAL A 235 17.23 9.56 -42.22
N VAL A 236 17.56 8.52 -42.99
CA VAL A 236 17.98 8.65 -44.40
C VAL A 236 16.88 9.31 -45.24
N ALA A 237 15.62 8.90 -45.06
CA ALA A 237 14.49 9.48 -45.78
C ALA A 237 14.30 10.97 -45.45
N CYS A 238 14.33 11.37 -44.17
CA CYS A 238 14.26 12.77 -43.77
C CYS A 238 15.43 13.60 -44.33
N ALA A 239 16.66 13.06 -44.29
CA ALA A 239 17.83 13.74 -44.84
C ALA A 239 17.73 13.94 -46.37
N SER A 240 17.32 12.90 -47.11
CA SER A 240 17.07 12.98 -48.55
C SER A 240 16.03 14.05 -48.89
N GLN A 241 14.97 14.17 -48.09
CA GLN A 241 13.94 15.19 -48.26
C GLN A 241 14.48 16.60 -48.03
N ILE A 242 15.24 16.84 -46.96
CA ILE A 242 15.85 18.14 -46.69
C ILE A 242 16.85 18.55 -47.78
N VAL A 243 17.67 17.60 -48.24
CA VAL A 243 18.64 17.83 -49.33
C VAL A 243 17.90 18.10 -50.65
N GLY A 244 16.85 17.34 -50.95
CA GLY A 244 15.99 17.54 -52.12
C GLY A 244 15.32 18.91 -52.13
N LEU A 245 14.85 19.39 -50.98
CA LEU A 245 14.31 20.74 -50.81
C LEU A 245 15.38 21.82 -51.03
N THR A 246 16.63 21.56 -50.63
CA THR A 246 17.77 22.50 -50.75
C THR A 246 18.36 22.56 -52.18
N GLY A 247 18.20 21.51 -52.98
CA GLY A 247 18.71 21.42 -54.35
C GLY A 247 17.74 21.90 -55.45
N LEU A 248 16.57 22.42 -55.08
CA LEU A 248 15.44 22.72 -55.98
C LEU A 248 15.62 24.02 -56.80
N GLY A 249 16.82 24.31 -57.30
CA GLY A 249 17.07 25.48 -58.14
C GLY A 249 16.67 25.31 -59.61
N HIS A 250 16.27 24.11 -60.09
CA HIS A 250 15.96 23.88 -61.52
C HIS A 250 14.77 22.93 -61.75
N ALA A 251 13.80 23.42 -62.53
CA ALA A 251 12.72 22.73 -63.26
C ALA A 251 11.41 22.35 -62.53
N HIS A 252 10.35 23.07 -62.91
CA HIS A 252 8.91 22.79 -62.70
C HIS A 252 8.45 21.47 -63.37
N THR A 253 8.93 20.31 -62.89
CA THR A 253 8.46 19.00 -63.38
C THR A 253 8.24 17.98 -62.26
N VAL A 254 7.67 18.35 -61.11
CA VAL A 254 7.48 17.37 -60.02
C VAL A 254 6.25 17.68 -59.15
N LEU A 255 5.04 17.37 -59.61
CA LEU A 255 3.87 17.24 -58.71
C LEU A 255 3.60 15.77 -58.33
N THR A 256 4.17 14.82 -59.09
CA THR A 256 3.98 13.37 -58.87
C THR A 256 5.01 12.75 -57.94
N THR A 257 6.25 13.25 -57.88
CA THR A 257 7.28 12.73 -56.96
C THR A 257 7.11 13.26 -55.54
N GLU A 258 6.62 14.50 -55.34
CA GLU A 258 6.32 15.06 -54.01
C GLU A 258 5.21 14.26 -53.28
N ALA A 259 4.15 13.88 -54.00
CA ALA A 259 3.07 13.07 -53.44
C ALA A 259 3.53 11.63 -53.08
N LEU A 260 4.42 11.05 -53.90
CA LEU A 260 5.02 9.75 -53.63
C LEU A 260 5.94 9.83 -52.39
N GLU A 261 6.73 10.88 -52.26
CA GLU A 261 7.65 11.09 -51.15
C GLU A 261 6.93 11.34 -49.81
N LEU A 262 5.89 12.17 -49.80
CA LEU A 262 5.01 12.35 -48.63
C LEU A 262 4.35 11.04 -48.19
N SER A 263 3.91 10.22 -49.16
CA SER A 263 3.33 8.91 -48.85
C SER A 263 4.34 7.97 -48.18
N THR A 264 5.62 8.04 -48.58
CA THR A 264 6.68 7.24 -47.95
C THR A 264 6.99 7.68 -46.52
N LEU A 265 7.06 8.98 -46.23
CA LEU A 265 7.24 9.50 -44.86
C LEU A 265 6.07 9.12 -43.96
N SER A 266 4.84 9.23 -44.46
CA SER A 266 3.63 8.81 -43.72
C SER A 266 3.63 7.30 -43.43
N THR A 267 3.99 6.48 -44.43
CA THR A 267 4.11 5.02 -44.27
C THR A 267 5.17 4.66 -43.22
N LEU A 268 6.33 5.33 -43.25
CA LEU A 268 7.38 5.15 -42.25
C LEU A 268 6.93 5.61 -40.85
N THR A 269 6.17 6.70 -40.76
CA THR A 269 5.62 7.20 -39.50
C THR A 269 4.68 6.17 -38.86
N HIS A 270 3.76 5.60 -39.63
CA HIS A 270 2.88 4.54 -39.16
C HIS A 270 3.65 3.27 -38.78
N LYS A 271 4.65 2.87 -39.59
CA LYS A 271 5.46 1.67 -39.33
C LYS A 271 6.27 1.78 -38.03
N ILE A 272 6.99 2.88 -37.83
CA ILE A 272 7.73 3.11 -36.58
C ILE A 272 6.76 3.32 -35.42
N GLY A 273 5.62 3.97 -35.64
CA GLY A 273 4.59 4.16 -34.62
C GLY A 273 4.07 2.83 -34.07
N ASN A 274 3.82 1.85 -34.95
CA ASN A 274 3.42 0.50 -34.54
C ASN A 274 4.54 -0.23 -33.79
N MET A 275 5.79 -0.13 -34.25
CA MET A 275 6.95 -0.71 -33.56
C MET A 275 7.15 -0.11 -32.16
N HIS A 276 7.03 1.22 -32.04
CA HIS A 276 7.09 1.92 -30.76
C HIS A 276 5.96 1.46 -29.83
N SER A 277 4.71 1.39 -30.31
CA SER A 277 3.58 0.93 -29.50
C SER A 277 3.80 -0.48 -28.95
N ASN A 278 4.31 -1.39 -29.78
CA ASN A 278 4.64 -2.75 -29.38
C ASN A 278 5.77 -2.77 -28.34
N LEU A 279 6.88 -2.07 -28.61
CA LEU A 279 8.01 -2.00 -27.69
C LEU A 279 7.63 -1.33 -26.36
N ALA A 280 6.88 -0.24 -26.37
CA ALA A 280 6.38 0.44 -25.18
C ALA A 280 5.49 -0.47 -24.32
N THR A 281 4.64 -1.28 -24.96
CA THR A 281 3.83 -2.29 -24.27
C THR A 281 4.70 -3.35 -23.61
N GLN A 282 5.70 -3.88 -24.32
CA GLN A 282 6.66 -4.85 -23.76
C GLN A 282 7.48 -4.24 -22.61
N LEU A 283 7.83 -2.95 -22.70
CA LEU A 283 8.59 -2.24 -21.68
C LEU A 283 7.78 -2.10 -20.39
N ALA A 284 6.49 -1.72 -20.53
CA ALA A 284 5.57 -1.65 -19.40
C ALA A 284 5.39 -3.02 -18.73
N MET A 285 5.27 -4.10 -19.51
CA MET A 285 5.19 -5.47 -18.99
C MET A 285 6.48 -5.88 -18.25
N CYS A 286 7.65 -5.55 -18.80
CA CYS A 286 8.95 -5.82 -18.15
C CYS A 286 9.07 -5.09 -16.82
N ASN A 287 8.77 -3.80 -16.78
CA ASN A 287 8.81 -3.01 -15.54
C ASN A 287 7.86 -3.57 -14.49
N LYS A 288 6.63 -3.93 -14.88
CA LYS A 288 5.68 -4.57 -13.98
C LYS A 288 6.22 -5.86 -13.38
N HIS A 289 6.79 -6.75 -14.20
CA HIS A 289 7.38 -8.00 -13.71
C HIS A 289 8.61 -7.80 -12.82
N ILE A 290 9.45 -6.80 -13.12
CA ILE A 290 10.60 -6.44 -12.28
C ILE A 290 10.11 -5.95 -10.92
N ASP A 291 9.12 -5.08 -10.89
CA ASP A 291 8.56 -4.57 -9.65
C ASP A 291 7.89 -5.70 -8.84
N GLU A 292 7.13 -6.59 -9.48
CA GLU A 292 6.58 -7.79 -8.84
C GLU A 292 7.66 -8.68 -8.21
N ARG A 293 8.77 -8.94 -8.92
CA ARG A 293 9.90 -9.72 -8.38
C ARG A 293 10.55 -9.04 -7.20
N LYS A 294 10.81 -7.73 -7.27
CA LYS A 294 11.34 -6.95 -6.14
C LYS A 294 10.44 -7.04 -4.91
N GLN A 295 9.13 -6.96 -5.09
CA GLN A 295 8.19 -7.11 -3.97
C GLN A 295 8.22 -8.53 -3.36
N ILE A 296 8.41 -9.56 -4.18
CA ILE A 296 8.58 -10.95 -3.70
C ILE A 296 9.89 -11.09 -2.93
N GLU A 297 10.99 -10.58 -3.45
CA GLU A 297 12.31 -10.61 -2.81
C GLU A 297 12.29 -9.85 -1.48
N ALA A 298 11.73 -8.64 -1.44
CA ALA A 298 11.57 -7.86 -0.22
C ALA A 298 10.72 -8.60 0.82
N PHE A 299 9.62 -9.23 0.41
CA PHE A 299 8.79 -10.04 1.30
C PHE A 299 9.52 -11.28 1.85
N GLN A 300 10.32 -11.96 1.04
CA GLN A 300 11.14 -13.09 1.48
C GLN A 300 12.27 -12.64 2.42
N ASN A 301 12.92 -11.52 2.11
CA ASN A 301 13.93 -10.91 2.96
C ASN A 301 13.38 -10.56 4.34
N LEU A 302 12.17 -9.98 4.41
CA LEU A 302 11.48 -9.71 5.69
C LEU A 302 11.29 -10.98 6.52
N LYS A 303 10.87 -12.10 5.91
CA LYS A 303 10.77 -13.39 6.61
C LYS A 303 12.11 -13.84 7.17
N ASN A 304 13.13 -13.86 6.31
CA ASN A 304 14.47 -14.29 6.69
C ASN A 304 15.05 -13.41 7.82
N LEU A 305 14.76 -12.10 7.81
CA LEU A 305 15.21 -11.19 8.85
C LEU A 305 14.68 -11.58 10.23
N PHE A 306 13.43 -12.03 10.36
CA PHE A 306 12.89 -12.45 11.64
C PHE A 306 13.43 -13.81 12.12
N ASP A 307 13.97 -14.64 11.23
CA ASP A 307 14.61 -15.91 11.56
C ASP A 307 16.08 -15.75 11.99
N MET A 308 16.70 -14.61 11.65
CA MET A 308 18.09 -14.29 11.99
C MET A 308 18.23 -13.67 13.38
N THR A 309 19.38 -13.89 14.02
CA THR A 309 19.79 -13.15 15.23
C THR A 309 20.49 -11.85 14.85
N HIS A 310 20.12 -10.73 15.48
CA HIS A 310 20.74 -9.42 15.25
C HIS A 310 21.37 -8.87 16.53
N ASP A 311 22.36 -7.99 16.37
CA ASP A 311 23.00 -7.28 17.49
C ASP A 311 22.06 -6.26 18.14
N ASP A 312 21.20 -5.65 17.33
CA ASP A 312 20.13 -4.76 17.76
C ASP A 312 18.91 -4.84 16.82
N ASN A 313 17.83 -4.18 17.22
CA ASN A 313 16.55 -4.13 16.51
C ASN A 313 16.54 -3.26 15.24
N MET A 314 17.63 -2.56 14.89
CA MET A 314 17.59 -1.53 13.85
C MET A 314 17.37 -2.08 12.45
N ARG A 315 17.95 -3.24 12.13
CA ARG A 315 17.82 -3.86 10.79
C ARG A 315 16.36 -4.17 10.48
N ILE A 316 15.63 -4.70 11.45
CA ILE A 316 14.20 -5.02 11.32
C ILE A 316 13.35 -3.76 11.30
N LEU A 317 13.61 -2.80 12.18
CA LEU A 317 12.82 -1.56 12.23
C LEU A 317 12.98 -0.71 10.96
N ARG A 318 14.18 -0.66 10.37
CA ARG A 318 14.40 0.02 9.08
C ARG A 318 13.61 -0.64 7.96
N GLU A 319 13.67 -1.97 7.86
CA GLU A 319 12.95 -2.71 6.81
C GLU A 319 11.41 -2.64 6.97
N LEU A 320 10.89 -2.57 8.21
CA LEU A 320 9.46 -2.42 8.47
C LEU A 320 8.93 -1.00 8.26
N ILE A 321 9.69 0.03 8.67
CA ILE A 321 9.21 1.41 8.68
C ILE A 321 9.64 2.13 7.41
N TYR A 322 10.95 2.19 7.17
CA TYR A 322 11.53 2.88 6.02
C TYR A 322 13.03 2.55 5.87
N PRO A 323 13.44 1.85 4.80
CA PRO A 323 14.82 1.37 4.66
C PRO A 323 15.82 2.43 4.19
N ARG A 324 15.34 3.57 3.68
CA ARG A 324 16.20 4.63 3.12
C ARG A 324 16.57 5.67 4.18
N ASP A 325 17.82 6.13 4.12
CA ASP A 325 18.36 7.14 5.06
C ASP A 325 18.21 8.59 4.55
N ASP A 326 17.37 8.85 3.55
CA ASP A 326 17.17 10.16 2.91
C ASP A 326 16.21 11.10 3.67
N GLN A 327 15.45 10.60 4.63
CA GLN A 327 14.54 11.41 5.46
C GLN A 327 14.27 10.82 6.84
N GLN A 328 13.65 11.61 7.72
CA GLN A 328 13.25 11.22 9.08
C GLN A 328 11.84 10.63 9.09
N PRO A 329 11.65 9.29 9.15
CA PRO A 329 10.36 8.68 8.86
C PRO A 329 9.36 8.75 10.02
N LEU A 330 9.80 9.10 11.23
CA LEU A 330 8.95 9.11 12.43
C LEU A 330 8.61 10.54 12.87
N VAL A 331 7.45 10.72 13.48
CA VAL A 331 7.00 11.93 14.18
C VAL A 331 6.81 11.59 15.65
N HIS A 332 7.43 12.36 16.55
CA HIS A 332 7.23 12.22 17.98
C HIS A 332 5.94 12.92 18.43
N GLY A 333 5.00 12.18 19.04
CA GLY A 333 3.66 12.64 19.35
C GLY A 333 3.58 13.89 20.24
N ALA A 334 4.42 13.99 21.27
CA ALA A 334 4.38 15.14 22.19
C ALA A 334 5.03 16.42 21.64
N THR A 335 6.10 16.29 20.84
CA THR A 335 6.86 17.45 20.32
C THR A 335 6.49 17.81 18.89
N LYS A 336 5.77 16.91 18.20
CA LYS A 336 5.43 16.97 16.76
C LYS A 336 6.65 17.15 15.85
N ARG A 337 7.84 16.78 16.32
CA ARG A 337 9.09 16.84 15.53
C ARG A 337 9.32 15.54 14.78
N ARG A 338 9.87 15.65 13.57
CA ARG A 338 10.38 14.50 12.82
C ARG A 338 11.68 14.00 13.44
N VAL A 339 11.86 12.68 13.50
CA VAL A 339 13.03 12.00 14.07
C VAL A 339 13.42 10.78 13.25
N ASN A 340 14.67 10.35 13.39
CA ASN A 340 15.16 9.10 12.79
C ASN A 340 14.72 7.88 13.64
N ILE A 341 14.67 6.70 13.02
CA ILE A 341 14.40 5.40 13.67
C ILE A 341 15.42 5.09 14.77
N ASP A 342 16.64 5.65 14.71
CA ASP A 342 17.71 5.42 15.70
C ASP A 342 17.31 5.69 17.17
N VAL A 343 16.25 6.49 17.41
CA VAL A 343 15.69 6.72 18.76
C VAL A 343 15.12 5.45 19.43
N LEU A 344 14.85 4.41 18.63
CA LEU A 344 14.29 3.12 19.04
C LEU A 344 15.35 2.04 19.26
N ARG A 345 16.63 2.35 19.01
CA ARG A 345 17.72 1.39 19.06
C ARG A 345 17.83 0.73 20.44
N ARG A 346 17.88 -0.60 20.48
CA ARG A 346 18.01 -1.42 21.70
C ARG A 346 16.90 -1.19 22.74
N LYS A 347 15.72 -0.73 22.31
CA LYS A 347 14.52 -0.62 23.13
C LYS A 347 13.51 -1.72 22.78
N ASN A 348 12.58 -2.00 23.68
CA ASN A 348 11.41 -2.80 23.33
C ASN A 348 10.47 -1.92 22.49
N VAL A 349 10.13 -2.33 21.27
CA VAL A 349 9.28 -1.53 20.39
C VAL A 349 7.93 -2.20 20.25
N LEU A 350 6.88 -1.48 20.63
CA LEU A 350 5.49 -1.88 20.48
C LEU A 350 4.94 -1.21 19.22
N LEU A 351 4.84 -1.98 18.14
CA LEU A 351 4.26 -1.52 16.88
C LEU A 351 2.74 -1.58 16.98
N LEU A 352 2.09 -0.42 17.12
CA LEU A 352 0.64 -0.28 17.02
C LEU A 352 0.26 -0.27 15.54
N ILE A 353 -0.34 -1.36 15.07
CA ILE A 353 -0.72 -1.56 13.67
C ILE A 353 -2.22 -1.40 13.56
N SER A 354 -2.68 -0.48 12.71
CA SER A 354 -4.11 -0.26 12.47
C SER A 354 -4.38 0.29 11.07
N ASP A 355 -5.64 0.30 10.68
CA ASP A 355 -6.12 1.17 9.61
C ASP A 355 -6.46 2.58 10.17
N LEU A 356 -7.15 3.41 9.37
CA LEU A 356 -7.64 4.73 9.80
C LEU A 356 -9.00 4.67 10.51
N ASP A 357 -9.65 3.51 10.54
CA ASP A 357 -10.99 3.32 11.09
C ASP A 357 -10.92 2.88 12.57
N MET A 358 -9.92 3.37 13.31
CA MET A 358 -9.81 3.12 14.75
C MET A 358 -10.91 3.83 15.53
N LEU A 359 -11.51 3.14 16.50
CA LEU A 359 -12.45 3.74 17.43
C LEU A 359 -11.70 4.77 18.29
N GLN A 360 -12.24 5.99 18.43
CA GLN A 360 -11.61 7.08 19.19
C GLN A 360 -11.33 6.72 20.66
N GLU A 361 -12.04 5.73 21.20
CA GLU A 361 -11.95 5.25 22.58
C GLU A 361 -10.74 4.30 22.81
N GLU A 362 -10.18 3.71 21.75
CA GLU A 362 -9.02 2.81 21.84
C GLU A 362 -7.70 3.59 22.09
N PRO A 363 -7.37 4.67 21.34
CA PRO A 363 -6.15 5.44 21.57
C PRO A 363 -6.08 6.11 22.94
N THR A 364 -7.20 6.63 23.46
CA THR A 364 -7.25 7.30 24.77
C THR A 364 -6.96 6.33 25.92
N THR A 365 -7.42 5.09 25.81
CA THR A 365 -7.13 4.08 26.83
C THR A 365 -5.69 3.57 26.75
N LEU A 366 -5.15 3.37 25.54
CA LEU A 366 -3.73 3.09 25.33
C LEU A 366 -2.83 4.22 25.88
N GLU A 367 -3.23 5.48 25.68
CA GLU A 367 -2.53 6.65 26.23
C GLU A 367 -2.49 6.61 27.76
N ARG A 368 -3.59 6.25 28.42
CA ARG A 368 -3.62 6.10 29.88
C ARG A 368 -2.56 5.11 30.37
N ILE A 369 -2.51 3.93 29.76
CA ILE A 369 -1.58 2.88 30.15
C ILE A 369 -0.13 3.27 29.83
N TYR A 370 0.10 3.95 28.69
CA TYR A 370 1.41 4.50 28.32
C TYR A 370 1.91 5.54 29.33
N LYS A 371 1.03 6.42 29.82
CA LYS A 371 1.36 7.43 30.84
C LYS A 371 1.61 6.83 32.22
N GLU A 372 0.83 5.82 32.63
CA GLU A 372 1.00 5.13 33.92
C GLU A 372 2.40 4.49 34.05
N VAL A 373 2.92 3.93 32.97
CA VAL A 373 4.30 3.39 32.95
C VAL A 373 5.34 4.49 32.92
N SER A 374 5.11 5.56 32.15
CA SER A 374 6.05 6.70 32.08
C SER A 374 6.26 7.41 33.42
N GLN A 375 5.29 7.29 34.35
CA GLN A 375 5.31 7.95 35.66
C GLN A 375 5.76 7.03 36.81
N THR A 376 5.84 5.70 36.62
CA THR A 376 6.27 4.77 37.66
C THR A 376 7.80 4.59 37.61
N PRO A 377 8.56 4.97 38.66
CA PRO A 377 10.02 4.92 38.68
C PRO A 377 10.53 3.49 38.95
N ILE A 378 9.96 2.48 38.29
CA ILE A 378 10.44 1.10 38.41
C ILE A 378 11.51 0.90 37.33
N LYS A 379 12.73 1.27 37.73
CA LYS A 379 14.04 1.05 37.10
C LYS A 379 14.24 1.70 35.72
N GLN A 380 15.40 2.33 35.55
CA GLN A 380 15.96 2.83 34.28
C GLN A 380 16.08 1.78 33.15
N GLU A 381 15.59 0.55 33.36
CA GLU A 381 15.65 -0.62 32.46
C GLU A 381 14.35 -0.83 31.66
N SER A 382 13.31 -0.02 31.87
CA SER A 382 11.95 -0.24 31.34
C SER A 382 11.59 0.64 30.12
N GLN A 383 12.51 0.86 29.17
CA GLN A 383 12.22 1.71 28.00
C GLN A 383 11.59 0.88 26.87
N TYR A 384 10.27 0.78 26.88
CA TYR A 384 9.54 0.44 25.67
C TYR A 384 9.02 1.70 24.99
N GLU A 385 8.96 1.69 23.66
CA GLU A 385 8.45 2.79 22.85
C GLU A 385 7.31 2.28 21.99
N VAL A 386 6.23 3.05 21.90
CA VAL A 386 5.12 2.73 21.00
C VAL A 386 5.34 3.46 19.67
N VAL A 387 5.15 2.74 18.56
CA VAL A 387 5.24 3.30 17.21
C VAL A 387 3.98 2.93 16.45
N TRP A 388 3.22 3.94 16.00
CA TRP A 388 2.04 3.72 15.18
C TRP A 388 2.40 3.54 13.70
N LEU A 389 1.99 2.40 13.14
CA LEU A 389 2.15 1.99 11.74
C LEU A 389 0.77 1.91 11.07
N PRO A 390 0.38 2.90 10.25
CA PRO A 390 -0.88 2.87 9.51
C PRO A 390 -0.79 1.90 8.32
N ILE A 391 -1.45 0.75 8.38
CA ILE A 391 -1.46 -0.25 7.32
C ILE A 391 -2.71 -0.10 6.47
N LEU A 392 -2.55 0.54 5.32
CA LEU A 392 -3.62 0.87 4.41
C LEU A 392 -3.65 -0.09 3.23
N ASP A 393 -4.84 -0.26 2.68
CA ASP A 393 -5.02 -1.04 1.47
C ASP A 393 -4.63 -0.21 0.23
N PRO A 394 -3.65 -0.67 -0.58
CA PRO A 394 -3.19 0.07 -1.76
C PRO A 394 -4.28 0.33 -2.81
N ASP A 395 -5.33 -0.50 -2.82
CA ASP A 395 -6.42 -0.39 -3.82
C ASP A 395 -7.29 0.85 -3.62
N PHE A 396 -7.20 1.50 -2.46
CA PHE A 396 -7.99 2.69 -2.17
C PHE A 396 -7.16 3.96 -2.30
N PRO A 397 -7.63 4.96 -3.08
CA PRO A 397 -6.88 6.18 -3.32
C PRO A 397 -6.68 7.00 -2.05
N TRP A 398 -5.56 7.72 -1.99
CA TRP A 398 -5.28 8.71 -0.96
C TRP A 398 -6.04 10.00 -1.26
N THR A 399 -7.02 10.34 -0.42
CA THR A 399 -7.88 11.53 -0.57
C THR A 399 -7.63 12.54 0.53
N GLU A 400 -8.02 13.80 0.33
CA GLU A 400 -7.94 14.84 1.37
C GLU A 400 -8.69 14.47 2.66
N THR A 401 -9.81 13.74 2.54
CA THR A 401 -10.57 13.26 3.70
C THR A 401 -9.76 12.28 4.54
N ARG A 402 -9.04 11.34 3.90
CA ARG A 402 -8.15 10.39 4.57
C ARG A 402 -6.92 11.05 5.16
N GLN A 403 -6.36 12.04 4.47
CA GLN A 403 -5.27 12.86 4.99
C GLN A 403 -5.69 13.51 6.33
N LYS A 404 -6.87 14.15 6.37
CA LYS A 404 -7.39 14.76 7.61
C LYS A 404 -7.66 13.74 8.70
N GLN A 405 -8.22 12.57 8.36
CA GLN A 405 -8.43 11.48 9.32
C GLN A 405 -7.11 10.99 9.93
N PHE A 406 -6.09 10.77 9.09
CA PHE A 406 -4.75 10.39 9.53
C PHE A 406 -4.13 11.45 10.46
N GLU A 407 -4.19 12.73 10.08
CA GLU A 407 -3.67 13.84 10.89
C GLU A 407 -4.38 13.94 12.24
N ASN A 408 -5.71 13.78 12.27
CA ASN A 408 -6.48 13.81 13.51
C ASN A 408 -6.09 12.65 14.45
N LEU A 409 -5.92 11.44 13.93
CA LEU A 409 -5.45 10.30 14.72
C LEU A 409 -4.00 10.49 15.19
N GLN A 410 -3.11 10.96 14.32
CA GLN A 410 -1.73 11.25 14.69
C GLN A 410 -1.63 12.35 15.76
N ALA A 411 -2.56 13.30 15.74
CA ALA A 411 -2.58 14.41 16.69
C ALA A 411 -2.86 13.93 18.12
N THR A 412 -3.75 12.94 18.30
CA THR A 412 -4.14 12.41 19.62
C THR A 412 -3.10 11.46 20.23
N MET A 413 -2.17 10.94 19.44
CA MET A 413 -1.17 9.98 19.93
C MET A 413 0.02 10.68 20.62
N PRO A 414 0.38 10.28 21.85
CA PRO A 414 1.53 10.84 22.57
C PRO A 414 2.87 10.23 22.14
N TRP A 415 2.85 9.05 21.52
CA TRP A 415 4.02 8.24 21.15
C TRP A 415 4.50 8.49 19.70
N TYR A 416 5.42 7.67 19.19
CA TYR A 416 5.94 7.82 17.83
C TYR A 416 4.94 7.35 16.78
N SER A 417 4.95 7.97 15.61
CA SER A 417 4.13 7.53 14.47
C SER A 417 4.93 7.65 13.18
N VAL A 418 4.62 6.81 12.19
CA VAL A 418 5.14 7.00 10.84
C VAL A 418 4.59 8.32 10.27
N HIS A 419 5.47 9.15 9.70
CA HIS A 419 5.12 10.49 9.21
C HIS A 419 4.05 10.45 8.13
N HIS A 420 4.11 9.48 7.22
CA HIS A 420 3.14 9.29 6.16
C HIS A 420 3.02 7.80 5.77
N PRO A 421 1.81 7.26 5.51
CA PRO A 421 1.64 5.84 5.18
C PRO A 421 2.41 5.37 3.94
N SER A 422 2.71 6.28 3.00
CA SER A 422 3.47 5.95 1.78
C SER A 422 4.92 5.54 2.02
N LEU A 423 5.44 5.72 3.24
CA LEU A 423 6.78 5.27 3.61
C LEU A 423 6.84 3.75 3.79
N ILE A 424 5.70 3.12 4.10
CA ILE A 424 5.62 1.68 4.33
C ILE A 424 5.50 0.98 2.97
N GLU A 425 6.47 0.13 2.65
CA GLU A 425 6.52 -0.57 1.38
C GLU A 425 5.40 -1.63 1.24
N GLN A 426 4.98 -1.91 0.01
CA GLN A 426 3.93 -2.89 -0.27
C GLN A 426 4.28 -4.30 0.25
N ALA A 427 5.55 -4.70 0.16
CA ALA A 427 6.05 -5.96 0.72
C ALA A 427 5.83 -6.04 2.24
N VAL A 428 6.03 -4.94 2.98
CA VAL A 428 5.77 -4.86 4.41
C VAL A 428 4.28 -4.97 4.69
N ILE A 429 3.43 -4.22 3.97
CA ILE A 429 1.97 -4.31 4.10
C ILE A 429 1.50 -5.75 3.89
N LYS A 430 2.00 -6.41 2.85
CA LYS A 430 1.71 -7.83 2.56
C LYS A 430 2.22 -8.76 3.66
N PHE A 431 3.42 -8.51 4.18
CA PHE A 431 3.99 -9.26 5.30
C PHE A 431 3.11 -9.18 6.54
N ILE A 432 2.72 -7.97 6.94
CA ILE A 432 1.85 -7.73 8.10
C ILE A 432 0.47 -8.39 7.90
N LYS A 433 -0.13 -8.24 6.71
CA LYS A 433 -1.44 -8.87 6.40
C LYS A 433 -1.39 -10.40 6.37
N VAL A 434 -0.32 -11.00 5.84
CA VAL A 434 -0.24 -12.46 5.62
C VAL A 434 0.42 -13.20 6.78
N VAL A 435 1.57 -12.71 7.26
CA VAL A 435 2.37 -13.39 8.30
C VAL A 435 1.86 -13.04 9.69
N TRP A 436 1.59 -11.76 9.96
CA TRP A 436 0.99 -11.34 11.23
C TRP A 436 -0.54 -11.40 11.23
N ASN A 437 -1.16 -11.75 10.10
CA ASN A 437 -2.61 -11.93 9.93
C ASN A 437 -3.41 -10.66 10.30
N PHE A 438 -2.86 -9.48 10.02
CA PHE A 438 -3.59 -8.22 10.14
C PHE A 438 -4.71 -8.16 9.10
N ARG A 439 -5.93 -7.80 9.53
CA ARG A 439 -7.07 -7.64 8.63
C ARG A 439 -7.69 -6.25 8.68
N LYS A 440 -8.02 -5.74 9.88
CA LYS A 440 -8.54 -4.38 10.13
C LYS A 440 -8.41 -3.96 11.60
N LYS A 441 -8.78 -4.84 12.54
CA LYS A 441 -8.70 -4.54 13.98
C LYS A 441 -7.26 -4.20 14.38
N PRO A 442 -7.05 -3.19 15.25
CA PRO A 442 -5.72 -2.87 15.72
C PRO A 442 -5.04 -4.05 16.39
N MET A 443 -3.73 -4.13 16.22
CA MET A 443 -2.88 -5.11 16.88
C MET A 443 -1.60 -4.46 17.37
N LEU A 444 -1.01 -5.03 18.42
CA LEU A 444 0.18 -4.49 19.06
C LEU A 444 1.31 -5.53 19.00
N VAL A 445 2.20 -5.38 18.03
CA VAL A 445 3.33 -6.31 17.83
C VAL A 445 4.52 -5.87 18.67
N VAL A 446 5.16 -6.79 19.37
CA VAL A 446 6.30 -6.49 20.25
C VAL A 446 7.59 -6.99 19.62
N ILE A 447 8.54 -6.08 19.44
CA ILE A 447 9.91 -6.35 18.98
C ILE A 447 10.87 -6.09 20.14
N ASP A 448 11.69 -7.08 20.49
CA ASP A 448 12.67 -6.94 21.56
C ASP A 448 13.90 -6.10 21.12
N PRO A 449 14.81 -5.71 22.04
CA PRO A 449 16.00 -4.93 21.72
C PRO A 449 16.94 -5.56 20.67
N GLN A 450 16.86 -6.88 20.45
CA GLN A 450 17.64 -7.65 19.48
C GLN A 450 16.88 -7.87 18.16
N GLY A 451 15.69 -7.27 18.01
CA GLY A 451 14.87 -7.36 16.81
C GLY A 451 13.98 -8.60 16.75
N ARG A 452 13.98 -9.48 17.76
CA ARG A 452 13.14 -10.68 17.71
C ARG A 452 11.68 -10.33 17.97
N LEU A 453 10.80 -11.10 17.34
CA LEU A 453 9.36 -11.01 17.55
C LEU A 453 9.01 -11.62 18.92
N ALA A 454 8.75 -10.77 19.91
CA ALA A 454 8.47 -11.18 21.28
C ALA A 454 6.99 -11.54 21.51
N ASN A 455 6.07 -10.89 20.80
CA ASN A 455 4.64 -11.20 20.80
C ASN A 455 3.98 -10.66 19.51
N THR A 456 3.12 -11.47 18.88
CA THR A 456 2.36 -11.09 17.69
C THR A 456 1.19 -10.16 17.98
N ASN A 457 0.63 -10.19 19.20
CA ASN A 457 -0.43 -9.26 19.59
C ASN A 457 -0.52 -9.11 21.11
N ALA A 458 0.26 -8.18 21.66
CA ALA A 458 0.25 -7.82 23.07
C ALA A 458 -0.93 -6.90 23.47
N LEU A 459 -1.78 -6.51 22.52
CA LEU A 459 -2.90 -5.60 22.79
C LEU A 459 -3.82 -6.20 23.86
N HIS A 460 -4.05 -7.52 23.79
CA HIS A 460 -4.86 -8.23 24.79
C HIS A 460 -4.23 -8.20 26.18
N MET A 461 -2.91 -8.40 26.29
CA MET A 461 -2.21 -8.31 27.57
C MET A 461 -2.35 -6.91 28.19
N LEU A 462 -2.27 -5.88 27.35
CA LEU A 462 -2.45 -4.49 27.77
C LEU A 462 -3.85 -4.24 28.34
N TRP A 463 -4.89 -4.74 27.69
CA TRP A 463 -6.27 -4.63 28.20
C TRP A 463 -6.47 -5.40 29.52
N ILE A 464 -5.82 -6.55 29.71
CA ILE A 464 -6.05 -7.41 30.88
C ILE A 464 -5.28 -6.91 32.11
N TRP A 465 -3.98 -6.59 31.95
CA TRP A 465 -3.06 -6.33 33.06
C TRP A 465 -2.38 -4.96 33.01
N GLY A 466 -2.62 -4.14 31.98
CA GLY A 466 -2.02 -2.82 31.85
C GLY A 466 -0.49 -2.85 31.88
N SER A 467 0.10 -2.05 32.77
CA SER A 467 1.56 -1.96 32.95
C SER A 467 2.21 -3.24 33.47
N MET A 468 1.47 -4.08 34.22
CA MET A 468 1.97 -5.33 34.78
C MET A 468 2.25 -6.40 33.72
N ALA A 469 1.73 -6.21 32.50
CA ALA A 469 2.00 -7.08 31.37
C ALA A 469 3.40 -6.90 30.76
N PHE A 470 4.17 -5.86 31.12
CA PHE A 470 5.55 -5.70 30.67
C PHE A 470 6.40 -6.93 31.10
N PRO A 471 7.23 -7.52 30.22
CA PRO A 471 7.72 -7.04 28.92
C PRO A 471 6.86 -7.40 27.70
N PHE A 472 5.60 -7.75 27.88
CA PHE A 472 4.63 -8.07 26.82
C PHE A 472 5.03 -9.26 25.93
N THR A 473 5.92 -10.14 26.39
CA THR A 473 6.32 -11.34 25.66
C THR A 473 5.29 -12.45 25.81
N SER A 474 5.15 -13.32 24.80
CA SER A 474 4.22 -14.47 24.88
C SER A 474 4.57 -15.45 26.00
N THR A 475 5.85 -15.58 26.36
CA THR A 475 6.27 -16.40 27.52
C THR A 475 5.83 -15.79 28.85
N TRP A 476 5.80 -14.45 28.93
CA TRP A 476 5.31 -13.76 30.12
C TRP A 476 3.79 -13.81 30.22
N GLU A 477 3.09 -13.72 29.09
CA GLU A 477 1.64 -13.92 28.98
C GLU A 477 1.21 -15.27 29.57
N ASP A 478 1.88 -16.36 29.19
CA ASP A 478 1.66 -17.70 29.74
C ASP A 478 1.94 -17.76 31.26
N ALA A 479 3.02 -17.12 31.72
CA ALA A 479 3.36 -17.06 33.15
C ALA A 479 2.33 -16.28 33.98
N LEU A 480 1.75 -15.21 33.44
CA LEU A 480 0.68 -14.44 34.09
C LEU A 480 -0.58 -15.31 34.22
N TRP A 481 -1.00 -15.98 33.15
CA TRP A 481 -2.16 -16.87 33.19
C TRP A 481 -2.00 -18.03 34.18
N LYS A 482 -0.80 -18.59 34.31
CA LYS A 482 -0.51 -19.67 35.28
C LYS A 482 -0.61 -19.22 36.74
N LYS A 483 -0.37 -17.94 37.02
CA LYS A 483 -0.48 -17.35 38.37
C LYS A 483 -1.90 -16.88 38.68
N GLU A 484 -2.69 -16.62 37.66
CA GLU A 484 -4.03 -16.05 37.78
C GLU A 484 -5.06 -17.11 38.16
N THR A 485 -6.09 -16.70 38.91
CA THR A 485 -7.25 -17.53 39.24
C THR A 485 -8.54 -16.81 38.82
N TRP A 486 -9.65 -17.55 38.71
CA TRP A 486 -10.94 -16.92 38.47
C TRP A 486 -11.41 -16.17 39.72
N ARG A 487 -11.26 -14.86 39.71
CA ARG A 487 -11.58 -13.96 40.82
C ARG A 487 -12.21 -12.65 40.35
N LEU A 488 -12.88 -11.95 41.24
CA LEU A 488 -13.61 -10.72 40.88
C LEU A 488 -12.66 -9.62 40.41
N GLU A 489 -11.47 -9.50 41.02
CA GLU A 489 -10.42 -8.56 40.62
C GLU A 489 -9.96 -8.81 39.18
N LEU A 490 -9.94 -10.08 38.75
CA LEU A 490 -9.64 -10.41 37.36
C LEU A 490 -10.71 -9.84 36.43
N LEU A 491 -11.95 -9.57 36.84
CA LEU A 491 -13.00 -9.00 36.00
C LEU A 491 -13.02 -7.47 36.04
N VAL A 492 -12.93 -6.89 37.23
CA VAL A 492 -13.12 -5.45 37.44
C VAL A 492 -11.82 -4.65 37.44
N ASN A 493 -10.70 -5.28 37.81
CA ASN A 493 -9.37 -4.66 37.94
C ASN A 493 -9.44 -3.18 38.42
N ASP A 494 -8.78 -2.26 37.73
CA ASP A 494 -8.74 -0.82 38.08
C ASP A 494 -9.89 0.00 37.49
N ILE A 495 -10.97 -0.64 37.02
CA ILE A 495 -12.11 0.07 36.40
C ILE A 495 -12.82 0.93 37.45
N ASP A 496 -13.04 0.35 38.64
CA ASP A 496 -13.80 1.00 39.70
C ASP A 496 -13.21 0.70 41.08
N PRO A 497 -12.54 1.69 41.71
CA PRO A 497 -11.94 1.51 43.02
C PRO A 497 -12.98 1.20 44.11
N THR A 498 -14.24 1.56 43.90
CA THR A 498 -15.34 1.26 44.83
C THR A 498 -15.55 -0.25 44.97
N ILE A 499 -15.49 -0.97 43.85
CA ILE A 499 -15.64 -2.43 43.84
C ILE A 499 -14.45 -3.08 44.54
N LEU A 500 -13.23 -2.59 44.29
CA LEU A 500 -12.02 -3.08 44.98
C LEU A 500 -12.10 -2.89 46.50
N ASN A 501 -12.61 -1.74 46.96
CA ASN A 501 -12.84 -1.51 48.38
C ASN A 501 -13.86 -2.51 48.95
N TRP A 502 -14.98 -2.75 48.25
CA TRP A 502 -15.98 -3.75 48.70
C TRP A 502 -15.41 -5.17 48.77
N ILE A 503 -14.50 -5.54 47.87
CA ILE A 503 -13.80 -6.84 47.92
C ILE A 503 -12.96 -6.92 49.19
N SER A 504 -12.17 -5.88 49.48
CA SER A 504 -11.31 -5.82 50.67
C SER A 504 -12.10 -5.87 51.99
N GLU A 505 -13.32 -5.32 51.98
CA GLU A 505 -14.25 -5.35 53.11
C GLU A 505 -15.00 -6.70 53.25
N GLY A 506 -14.81 -7.63 52.31
CA GLY A 506 -15.49 -8.93 52.32
C GLY A 506 -17.01 -8.86 52.09
N ARG A 507 -17.49 -7.79 51.44
CA ARG A 507 -18.92 -7.64 51.11
C ARG A 507 -19.36 -8.65 50.05
N TYR A 508 -20.66 -8.89 50.00
CA TYR A 508 -21.27 -9.55 48.86
C TYR A 508 -21.43 -8.54 47.73
N ILE A 509 -20.99 -8.86 46.52
CA ILE A 509 -21.02 -7.94 45.37
C ILE A 509 -21.80 -8.59 44.24
N CYS A 510 -22.89 -7.93 43.83
CA CYS A 510 -23.72 -8.31 42.70
C CYS A 510 -23.39 -7.41 41.50
N ILE A 511 -22.72 -7.97 40.50
CA ILE A 511 -22.48 -7.33 39.20
C ILE A 511 -23.59 -7.78 38.24
N TYR A 512 -24.25 -6.84 37.58
CA TYR A 512 -25.31 -7.16 36.63
C TYR A 512 -25.30 -6.25 35.40
N GLY A 513 -25.80 -6.79 34.29
CA GLY A 513 -25.86 -6.09 33.01
C GLY A 513 -27.08 -6.50 32.18
N GLY A 514 -27.35 -5.77 31.11
CA GLY A 514 -28.52 -5.97 30.23
C GLY A 514 -29.26 -4.68 29.90
N GLU A 515 -30.18 -4.75 28.93
CA GLU A 515 -30.96 -3.59 28.46
C GLU A 515 -32.36 -3.48 29.08
N ASP A 516 -32.89 -4.56 29.68
CA ASP A 516 -34.24 -4.60 30.23
C ASP A 516 -34.32 -3.93 31.61
N ILE A 517 -34.84 -2.70 31.66
CA ILE A 517 -34.98 -1.92 32.89
C ILE A 517 -35.99 -2.51 33.87
N GLU A 518 -37.04 -3.19 33.40
CA GLU A 518 -38.03 -3.83 34.27
C GLU A 518 -37.40 -5.02 34.99
N TRP A 519 -36.61 -5.81 34.26
CA TRP A 519 -35.81 -6.87 34.85
C TRP A 519 -34.80 -6.31 35.86
N ILE A 520 -34.11 -5.20 35.54
CA ILE A 520 -33.16 -4.55 36.46
C ILE A 520 -33.85 -4.15 37.77
N ARG A 521 -34.99 -3.44 37.70
CA ARG A 521 -35.78 -3.04 38.89
C ARG A 521 -36.20 -4.24 39.73
N LYS A 522 -36.66 -5.31 39.08
CA LYS A 522 -37.10 -6.53 39.77
C LYS A 522 -35.93 -7.26 40.41
N LEU A 523 -34.78 -7.34 39.73
CA LEU A 523 -33.55 -7.92 40.27
C LEU A 523 -33.05 -7.17 41.49
N THR A 524 -32.93 -5.85 41.41
CA THR A 524 -32.38 -5.01 42.49
C THR A 524 -33.27 -5.09 43.73
N THR A 525 -34.58 -5.00 43.56
CA THR A 525 -35.55 -5.16 44.66
C THR A 525 -35.46 -6.54 45.30
N THR A 526 -35.44 -7.61 44.50
CA THR A 526 -35.41 -8.99 45.01
C THR A 526 -34.09 -9.28 45.73
N THR A 527 -32.96 -8.84 45.17
CA THR A 527 -31.63 -9.06 45.75
C THR A 527 -31.48 -8.29 47.07
N ARG A 528 -31.98 -7.06 47.13
CA ARG A 528 -32.00 -6.24 48.36
C ARG A 528 -32.89 -6.87 49.44
N GLY A 529 -34.06 -7.39 49.06
CA GLY A 529 -34.94 -8.11 49.98
C GLY A 529 -34.28 -9.36 50.58
N MET A 530 -33.61 -10.17 49.75
CA MET A 530 -32.80 -11.31 50.21
C MET A 530 -31.66 -10.84 51.14
N ALA A 531 -30.95 -9.76 50.79
CA ALA A 531 -29.86 -9.25 51.61
C ALA A 531 -30.33 -8.77 52.99
N GLN A 532 -31.48 -8.09 53.05
CA GLN A 532 -32.12 -7.70 54.31
C GLN A 532 -32.55 -8.93 55.13
N ALA A 533 -33.14 -9.95 54.50
CA ALA A 533 -33.56 -11.18 55.17
C ALA A 533 -32.39 -12.02 55.70
N THR A 534 -31.21 -11.91 55.09
CA THR A 534 -29.99 -12.64 55.47
C THR A 534 -29.02 -11.82 56.33
N GLY A 535 -29.25 -10.51 56.47
CA GLY A 535 -28.38 -9.60 57.22
C GLY A 535 -27.01 -9.37 56.59
N ILE A 536 -26.85 -9.58 55.27
CA ILE A 536 -25.55 -9.42 54.59
C ILE A 536 -25.31 -7.99 54.11
N SER A 537 -24.05 -7.58 54.08
CA SER A 537 -23.64 -6.35 53.40
C SER A 537 -23.54 -6.58 51.88
N LEU A 538 -24.42 -5.93 51.12
CA LEU A 538 -24.54 -6.08 49.67
C LEU A 538 -24.12 -4.80 48.95
N GLY A 539 -23.14 -4.91 48.05
CA GLY A 539 -22.87 -3.95 46.98
C GLY A 539 -23.52 -4.41 45.68
N MET A 540 -24.17 -3.50 44.95
CA MET A 540 -24.77 -3.79 43.64
C MET A 540 -24.19 -2.83 42.62
N VAL A 541 -23.74 -3.33 41.47
CA VAL A 541 -23.19 -2.51 40.38
C VAL A 541 -23.73 -2.92 39.01
N TYR A 542 -24.24 -1.92 38.28
CA TYR A 542 -24.64 -2.06 36.89
C TYR A 542 -23.47 -1.79 35.95
N VAL A 543 -23.18 -2.75 35.06
CA VAL A 543 -22.04 -2.72 34.12
C VAL A 543 -22.45 -2.68 32.65
N GLY A 544 -23.72 -2.41 32.35
CA GLY A 544 -24.21 -2.24 30.98
C GLY A 544 -24.12 -3.50 30.12
N LYS A 545 -23.78 -3.29 28.84
CA LYS A 545 -23.72 -4.30 27.77
C LYS A 545 -22.61 -3.94 26.77
N SER A 546 -22.07 -4.90 26.01
CA SER A 546 -20.88 -4.73 25.15
C SER A 546 -20.99 -3.67 24.07
N ASN A 547 -22.21 -3.36 23.63
CA ASN A 547 -22.50 -2.26 22.71
C ASN A 547 -23.34 -1.21 23.43
N PRO A 548 -22.72 -0.37 24.28
CA PRO A 548 -23.43 0.61 25.10
C PRO A 548 -23.97 1.74 24.23
N LYS A 549 -25.13 1.49 23.61
CA LYS A 549 -25.90 2.48 22.87
C LYS A 549 -26.75 3.33 23.81
N GLU A 550 -27.61 4.15 23.22
CA GLU A 550 -28.58 5.01 23.91
C GLU A 550 -29.36 4.29 25.02
N ARG A 551 -29.73 3.00 24.84
CA ARG A 551 -30.42 2.22 25.89
C ARG A 551 -29.62 2.05 27.17
N VAL A 552 -28.30 1.81 27.08
CA VAL A 552 -27.44 1.72 28.28
C VAL A 552 -27.38 3.09 28.97
N ARG A 553 -27.37 4.19 28.21
CA ARG A 553 -27.42 5.55 28.76
C ARG A 553 -28.72 5.81 29.51
N ILE A 554 -29.86 5.53 28.88
CA ILE A 554 -31.20 5.67 29.48
C ILE A 554 -31.33 4.83 30.76
N ASN A 555 -30.84 3.58 30.73
CA ASN A 555 -30.85 2.71 31.92
C ASN A 555 -29.99 3.29 33.04
N THR A 556 -28.83 3.84 32.71
CA THR A 556 -27.91 4.46 33.68
C THR A 556 -28.55 5.68 34.36
N GLU A 557 -29.22 6.53 33.58
CA GLU A 557 -29.99 7.66 34.11
C GLU A 557 -31.13 7.18 35.04
N THR A 558 -31.87 6.16 34.61
CA THR A 558 -32.96 5.58 35.41
C THR A 558 -32.45 4.97 36.72
N ILE A 559 -31.36 4.20 36.68
CA ILE A 559 -30.71 3.63 37.86
C ILE A 559 -30.25 4.73 38.82
N SER A 560 -29.77 5.86 38.30
CA SER A 560 -29.38 7.01 39.10
C SER A 560 -30.57 7.68 39.79
N VAL A 561 -31.69 7.86 39.09
CA VAL A 561 -32.89 8.52 39.63
C VAL A 561 -33.59 7.63 40.66
N GLU A 562 -33.63 6.32 40.41
CA GLU A 562 -34.32 5.34 41.26
C GLU A 562 -33.41 4.72 42.35
N GLU A 563 -32.14 5.14 42.43
CA GLU A 563 -31.15 4.64 43.40
C GLU A 563 -31.09 3.09 43.44
N LEU A 564 -31.09 2.47 42.26
CA LEU A 564 -31.16 1.00 42.15
C LEU A 564 -29.83 0.31 42.48
N GLY A 565 -28.73 1.04 42.54
CA GLY A 565 -27.40 0.55 42.87
C GLY A 565 -26.31 1.51 42.40
N HIS A 566 -25.05 1.09 42.55
CA HIS A 566 -23.91 1.75 41.93
C HIS A 566 -23.90 1.48 40.42
N TYR A 567 -23.31 2.37 39.64
CA TYR A 567 -23.30 2.27 38.19
C TYR A 567 -22.12 3.04 37.61
N TRP A 568 -21.69 2.63 36.41
CA TRP A 568 -20.64 3.35 35.69
C TRP A 568 -21.24 4.49 34.86
N LYS A 569 -20.91 5.72 35.26
CA LYS A 569 -21.35 6.96 34.57
C LYS A 569 -20.73 7.10 33.17
N ASP A 570 -19.50 6.64 33.03
CA ASP A 570 -18.71 6.76 31.82
C ASP A 570 -18.86 5.52 30.93
N MET A 571 -19.22 5.72 29.67
CA MET A 571 -19.39 4.64 28.69
C MET A 571 -18.08 3.96 28.35
N THR A 572 -16.94 4.67 28.45
CA THR A 572 -15.63 4.07 28.25
C THR A 572 -15.35 2.99 29.31
N SER A 573 -15.84 3.14 30.54
CA SER A 573 -15.70 2.11 31.59
C SER A 573 -16.50 0.84 31.25
N VAL A 574 -17.73 1.01 30.75
CA VAL A 574 -18.58 -0.10 30.27
C VAL A 574 -17.91 -0.81 29.08
N MET A 575 -17.47 -0.05 28.07
CA MET A 575 -16.75 -0.60 26.92
C MET A 575 -15.49 -1.36 27.37
N TYR A 576 -14.69 -0.75 28.24
CA TYR A 576 -13.44 -1.34 28.73
C TYR A 576 -13.67 -2.69 29.40
N PHE A 577 -14.70 -2.82 30.25
CA PHE A 577 -15.06 -4.10 30.88
C PHE A 577 -15.28 -5.21 29.84
N TRP A 578 -16.07 -4.94 28.81
CA TRP A 578 -16.38 -5.93 27.78
C TRP A 578 -15.20 -6.22 26.84
N VAL A 579 -14.46 -5.19 26.40
CA VAL A 579 -13.24 -5.33 25.60
C VAL A 579 -12.18 -6.13 26.36
N ARG A 580 -12.12 -5.96 27.68
CA ARG A 580 -11.19 -6.70 28.54
C ARG A 580 -11.56 -8.18 28.64
N ILE A 581 -12.84 -8.53 28.80
CA ILE A 581 -13.31 -9.92 28.75
C ILE A 581 -13.04 -10.54 27.37
N GLU A 582 -13.33 -9.83 26.27
CA GLU A 582 -12.98 -10.27 24.92
C GLU A 582 -11.47 -10.48 24.78
N SER A 583 -10.65 -9.59 25.35
CA SER A 583 -9.20 -9.71 25.34
C SER A 583 -8.69 -10.91 26.13
N MET A 584 -9.31 -11.27 27.26
CA MET A 584 -8.97 -12.50 27.99
C MET A 584 -9.18 -13.75 27.13
N TRP A 585 -10.31 -13.79 26.41
CA TRP A 585 -10.61 -14.87 25.48
C TRP A 585 -9.57 -14.96 24.37
N GLN A 586 -9.26 -13.83 23.71
CA GLN A 586 -8.28 -13.78 22.63
C GLN A 586 -6.86 -14.14 23.09
N SER A 587 -6.44 -13.66 24.26
CA SER A 587 -5.14 -13.98 24.87
C SER A 587 -5.00 -15.47 25.14
N LYS A 588 -5.99 -16.12 25.78
CA LYS A 588 -5.97 -17.57 25.98
C LYS A 588 -5.98 -18.36 24.67
N MET A 589 -6.78 -17.93 23.70
CA MET A 589 -6.77 -18.52 22.36
C MET A 589 -5.42 -18.40 21.66
N GLN A 590 -4.73 -17.27 21.81
CA GLN A 590 -3.40 -17.05 21.26
C GLN A 590 -2.39 -18.09 21.79
N LEU A 591 -2.52 -18.47 23.07
CA LEU A 591 -1.72 -19.52 23.71
C LEU A 591 -2.20 -20.96 23.41
N GLY A 592 -3.24 -21.14 22.60
CA GLY A 592 -3.81 -22.46 22.29
C GLY A 592 -4.65 -23.06 23.43
N ILE A 593 -5.04 -22.25 24.41
CA ILE A 593 -5.91 -22.65 25.53
C ILE A 593 -7.38 -22.60 25.09
N ASN A 594 -8.19 -23.58 25.49
CA ASN A 594 -9.57 -23.76 25.08
C ASN A 594 -10.50 -24.13 26.25
N VAL A 595 -11.80 -24.27 25.97
CA VAL A 595 -12.85 -24.55 26.98
C VAL A 595 -12.68 -25.94 27.61
N GLU A 596 -12.07 -26.89 26.90
CA GLU A 596 -11.91 -28.27 27.36
C GLU A 596 -10.75 -28.41 28.35
N ASN A 597 -9.73 -27.54 28.26
CA ASN A 597 -8.49 -27.66 29.04
C ASN A 597 -8.32 -26.60 30.15
N ASP A 598 -9.18 -25.58 30.23
CA ASP A 598 -9.02 -24.47 31.18
C ASP A 598 -10.36 -23.96 31.74
N SER A 599 -10.45 -23.92 33.06
CA SER A 599 -11.67 -23.48 33.77
C SER A 599 -11.92 -21.99 33.63
N ILE A 600 -10.87 -21.15 33.60
CA ILE A 600 -11.02 -19.70 33.39
C ILE A 600 -11.60 -19.43 32.00
N MET A 601 -11.19 -20.19 30.98
CA MET A 601 -11.72 -20.10 29.62
C MET A 601 -13.21 -20.46 29.55
N GLN A 602 -13.65 -21.50 30.28
CA GLN A 602 -15.08 -21.79 30.44
C GLN A 602 -15.80 -20.60 31.08
N GLU A 603 -15.16 -19.96 32.07
CA GLU A 603 -15.71 -18.81 32.74
C GLU A 603 -15.86 -17.59 31.81
N ILE A 604 -14.82 -17.24 31.06
CA ILE A 604 -14.86 -16.14 30.08
C ILE A 604 -15.94 -16.38 29.02
N MET A 605 -15.98 -17.59 28.45
CA MET A 605 -16.95 -17.94 27.40
C MET A 605 -18.40 -17.84 27.85
N THR A 606 -18.68 -18.21 29.10
CA THR A 606 -20.02 -18.07 29.67
C THR A 606 -20.41 -16.59 29.83
N LEU A 607 -19.51 -15.72 30.28
CA LEU A 607 -19.81 -14.26 30.36
C LEU A 607 -20.06 -13.65 28.99
N LEU A 608 -19.24 -13.97 27.99
CA LEU A 608 -19.45 -13.53 26.61
C LEU A 608 -20.79 -14.03 26.03
N SER A 609 -21.25 -15.21 26.46
CA SER A 609 -22.56 -15.73 26.06
C SER A 609 -23.75 -14.97 26.67
N PHE A 610 -23.55 -14.30 27.79
CA PHE A 610 -24.60 -13.52 28.45
C PHE A 610 -24.90 -12.23 27.70
N ASP A 611 -23.86 -11.60 27.15
CA ASP A 611 -23.98 -10.39 26.33
C ASP A 611 -24.85 -10.59 25.08
N GLY A 612 -24.74 -11.77 24.45
CA GLY A 612 -25.53 -12.14 23.26
C GLY A 612 -26.97 -12.59 23.53
N SER A 613 -27.41 -12.63 24.80
CA SER A 613 -28.77 -13.07 25.17
C SER A 613 -29.75 -11.89 25.24
N GLU A 614 -31.00 -12.09 24.82
CA GLU A 614 -32.05 -11.05 24.79
C GLU A 614 -32.60 -10.65 26.18
N GLY A 615 -31.79 -10.79 27.24
CA GLY A 615 -32.17 -10.42 28.60
C GLY A 615 -31.00 -9.92 29.43
N GLY A 616 -31.21 -9.76 30.73
CA GLY A 616 -30.14 -9.40 31.66
C GLY A 616 -29.25 -10.59 32.05
N TRP A 617 -28.21 -10.30 32.82
CA TRP A 617 -27.38 -11.30 33.48
C TRP A 617 -26.87 -10.77 34.82
N ALA A 618 -26.57 -11.68 35.74
CA ALA A 618 -26.04 -11.31 37.04
C ALA A 618 -24.98 -12.29 37.53
N LEU A 619 -24.02 -11.74 38.26
CA LEU A 619 -22.95 -12.42 38.94
C LEU A 619 -22.94 -11.94 40.38
N LEU A 620 -23.03 -12.87 41.32
CA LEU A 620 -22.88 -12.60 42.75
C LEU A 620 -21.59 -13.21 43.25
N SER A 621 -20.86 -12.44 44.04
CA SER A 621 -19.60 -12.85 44.62
C SER A 621 -19.54 -12.55 46.11
N ARG A 622 -18.71 -13.30 46.84
CA ARG A 622 -18.32 -13.00 48.21
C ARG A 622 -16.79 -12.86 48.25
N GLY A 623 -16.32 -11.63 48.46
CA GLY A 623 -14.88 -11.32 48.34
C GLY A 623 -14.33 -11.65 46.95
N SER A 624 -13.13 -12.21 46.89
CA SER A 624 -12.37 -12.40 45.64
C SER A 624 -12.81 -13.63 44.82
N ALA A 625 -12.91 -14.82 45.44
CA ALA A 625 -12.94 -16.10 44.70
C ALA A 625 -14.30 -16.84 44.69
N GLU A 626 -15.21 -16.54 45.62
CA GLU A 626 -16.52 -17.21 45.66
C GLU A 626 -17.49 -16.53 44.72
N ILE A 627 -17.59 -17.04 43.48
CA ILE A 627 -18.42 -16.45 42.42
C ILE A 627 -19.53 -17.42 41.98
N VAL A 628 -20.71 -16.88 41.73
CA VAL A 628 -21.83 -17.56 41.07
C VAL A 628 -22.47 -16.61 40.06
N ARG A 629 -22.99 -17.16 38.96
CA ARG A 629 -23.49 -16.36 37.84
C ARG A 629 -24.58 -17.12 37.09
N ALA A 630 -25.51 -16.39 36.48
CA ALA A 630 -26.46 -16.97 35.54
C ALA A 630 -27.08 -15.89 34.65
N LYS A 631 -27.77 -16.34 33.59
CA LYS A 631 -28.67 -15.50 32.80
C LYS A 631 -29.78 -14.93 33.67
N GLY A 632 -30.27 -13.76 33.29
CA GLY A 632 -31.09 -12.90 34.14
C GLY A 632 -32.40 -13.54 34.60
N SER A 633 -33.10 -14.27 33.72
CA SER A 633 -34.34 -14.96 34.11
C SER A 633 -34.07 -16.10 35.09
N THR A 634 -33.04 -16.92 34.84
CA THR A 634 -32.65 -18.01 35.74
C THR A 634 -32.15 -17.48 37.08
N PHE A 635 -31.32 -16.43 37.07
CA PHE A 635 -30.78 -15.82 38.28
C PHE A 635 -31.90 -15.20 39.12
N LEU A 636 -32.80 -14.44 38.50
CA LEU A 636 -33.93 -13.83 39.19
C LEU A 636 -34.88 -14.89 39.78
N ASN A 637 -35.18 -15.95 39.04
CA ASN A 637 -36.00 -17.07 39.53
C ASN A 637 -35.34 -17.75 40.75
N CYS A 638 -34.01 -17.92 40.73
CA CYS A 638 -33.27 -18.45 41.87
C CYS A 638 -33.45 -17.57 43.11
N LEU A 639 -33.33 -16.25 42.98
CA LEU A 639 -33.51 -15.32 44.10
C LEU A 639 -34.96 -15.29 44.60
N MET A 640 -35.96 -15.33 43.71
CA MET A 640 -37.37 -15.40 44.11
C MET A 640 -37.71 -16.68 44.88
N GLN A 641 -36.96 -17.76 44.64
CA GLN A 641 -37.10 -19.04 45.35
C GLN A 641 -36.24 -19.12 46.61
N TYR A 642 -35.81 -17.99 47.18
CA TYR A 642 -34.99 -17.94 48.40
C TYR A 642 -35.58 -18.81 49.53
N ASP A 643 -36.89 -18.79 49.74
CA ASP A 643 -37.55 -19.60 50.76
C ASP A 643 -37.33 -21.13 50.62
N VAL A 644 -37.02 -21.60 49.41
CA VAL A 644 -36.78 -23.02 49.11
C VAL A 644 -35.37 -23.45 49.50
N TRP A 645 -34.37 -22.57 49.34
CA TRP A 645 -32.97 -22.89 49.59
C TRP A 645 -32.35 -22.15 50.79
N LYS A 646 -33.12 -21.34 51.52
CA LYS A 646 -32.66 -20.58 52.70
C LYS A 646 -32.01 -21.45 53.78
N GLU A 647 -32.52 -22.65 54.02
CA GLU A 647 -31.93 -23.58 55.00
C GLU A 647 -30.54 -24.05 54.56
N GLN A 648 -30.36 -24.31 53.26
CA GLN A 648 -29.06 -24.67 52.70
C GLN A 648 -28.07 -23.49 52.74
N ALA A 649 -28.57 -22.26 52.58
CA ALA A 649 -27.76 -21.06 52.71
C ALA A 649 -27.22 -20.86 54.12
N GLN A 650 -28.00 -21.20 55.16
CA GLN A 650 -27.54 -21.15 56.55
C GLN A 650 -26.45 -22.19 56.84
N LEU A 651 -26.50 -23.35 56.18
CA LEU A 651 -25.55 -24.45 56.40
C LEU A 651 -24.23 -24.27 55.64
N LYS A 652 -24.28 -23.87 54.37
CA LYS A 652 -23.11 -23.85 53.46
C LYS A 652 -22.68 -22.45 53.04
N GLY A 653 -23.43 -21.41 53.40
CA GLY A 653 -23.28 -20.05 52.90
C GLY A 653 -24.11 -19.76 51.66
N ILE A 654 -24.32 -18.47 51.38
CA ILE A 654 -25.24 -17.99 50.34
C ILE A 654 -24.75 -18.35 48.93
N VAL A 655 -23.48 -18.07 48.60
CA VAL A 655 -22.95 -18.32 47.25
C VAL A 655 -22.97 -19.82 46.89
N PRO A 656 -22.51 -20.75 47.76
CA PRO A 656 -22.63 -22.18 47.50
C PRO A 656 -24.09 -22.66 47.37
N ALA A 657 -25.00 -22.16 48.20
CA ALA A 657 -26.41 -22.55 48.12
C ALA A 657 -27.09 -22.08 46.83
N ILE A 658 -26.80 -20.85 46.38
CA ILE A 658 -27.27 -20.35 45.08
C ILE A 658 -26.70 -21.21 43.95
N ARG A 659 -25.41 -21.59 44.01
CA ARG A 659 -24.79 -22.46 43.00
C ARG A 659 -25.49 -23.82 42.92
N ASP A 660 -25.75 -24.47 44.06
CA ASP A 660 -26.46 -25.75 44.16
C ASP A 660 -27.92 -25.65 43.66
N HIS A 661 -28.56 -24.49 43.80
CA HIS A 661 -29.93 -24.29 43.34
C HIS A 661 -30.00 -23.96 41.84
N LEU A 662 -29.07 -23.16 41.33
CA LEU A 662 -28.98 -22.83 39.91
C LEU A 662 -28.73 -24.06 39.05
N THR A 663 -27.90 -25.02 39.50
CA THR A 663 -27.68 -26.28 38.79
C THR A 663 -28.95 -27.13 38.69
N LYS A 664 -29.86 -27.05 39.68
CA LYS A 664 -31.19 -27.70 39.61
C LYS A 664 -32.16 -26.99 38.66
N LEU A 665 -32.03 -25.68 38.51
CA LEU A 665 -32.85 -24.87 37.60
C LEU A 665 -32.38 -24.97 36.14
N GLN A 666 -31.16 -25.46 35.88
CA GLN A 666 -30.65 -25.69 34.54
C GLN A 666 -31.37 -26.87 33.88
N THR A 667 -32.03 -26.63 32.75
CA THR A 667 -32.60 -27.69 31.92
C THR A 667 -31.56 -28.20 30.91
N PRO A 668 -31.49 -29.52 30.65
CA PRO A 668 -30.43 -30.15 29.84
C PRO A 668 -30.43 -29.79 28.34
N HIS A 669 -31.29 -28.87 27.89
CA HIS A 669 -31.51 -28.55 26.47
C HIS A 669 -31.35 -27.05 26.12
N ARG A 670 -30.80 -26.22 27.02
CA ARG A 670 -30.50 -24.83 26.68
C ARG A 670 -29.09 -24.73 26.12
N CYS A 671 -28.97 -24.46 24.82
CA CYS A 671 -27.70 -24.08 24.20
C CYS A 671 -27.55 -22.55 24.28
N ASN A 672 -26.33 -22.08 24.53
CA ASN A 672 -26.01 -20.66 24.51
C ASN A 672 -25.81 -20.14 23.09
N ARG A 673 -26.18 -18.88 22.86
CA ARG A 673 -25.80 -18.12 21.68
C ARG A 673 -24.64 -17.23 22.09
N ILE A 674 -23.53 -17.32 21.39
CA ILE A 674 -22.39 -16.43 21.58
C ILE A 674 -22.31 -15.56 20.33
N VAL A 675 -22.42 -14.25 20.52
CA VAL A 675 -22.18 -13.29 19.46
C VAL A 675 -20.74 -12.84 19.60
N LEU A 676 -19.85 -13.46 18.85
CA LEU A 676 -18.49 -12.96 18.72
C LEU A 676 -18.55 -11.82 17.69
N PRO A 677 -18.03 -10.62 18.01
CA PRO A 677 -17.89 -9.59 16.99
C PRO A 677 -17.11 -10.18 15.82
N GLY A 678 -17.54 -9.89 14.59
CA GLY A 678 -16.99 -10.48 13.36
C GLY A 678 -15.47 -10.39 13.34
N THR A 679 -14.80 -11.45 13.78
CA THR A 679 -13.36 -11.45 14.03
C THR A 679 -12.68 -11.74 12.72
N ALA A 680 -12.29 -10.68 12.01
CA ALA A 680 -11.37 -10.80 10.90
C ALA A 680 -9.97 -11.14 11.44
N GLY A 681 -9.70 -12.43 11.68
CA GLY A 681 -8.34 -12.92 11.95
C GLY A 681 -8.27 -14.35 12.48
N ARG A 682 -8.96 -14.66 13.58
CA ARG A 682 -8.93 -15.98 14.21
C ARG A 682 -10.28 -16.36 14.82
N THR A 683 -11.38 -16.26 14.06
CA THR A 683 -12.61 -16.93 14.51
C THR A 683 -12.31 -18.43 14.53
N PRO A 684 -12.35 -19.09 15.69
CA PRO A 684 -12.03 -20.51 15.76
C PRO A 684 -13.01 -21.30 14.88
N GLU A 685 -12.49 -22.25 14.10
CA GLU A 685 -13.32 -23.12 13.25
C GLU A 685 -14.28 -23.99 14.08
N ARG A 686 -13.88 -24.28 15.32
CA ARG A 686 -14.65 -25.05 16.28
C ARG A 686 -14.70 -24.30 17.61
N VAL A 687 -15.90 -23.94 18.04
CA VAL A 687 -16.19 -23.47 19.41
C VAL A 687 -17.02 -24.53 20.10
N VAL A 688 -16.68 -24.83 21.34
CA VAL A 688 -17.44 -25.74 22.19
C VAL A 688 -18.26 -24.92 23.19
N CYS A 689 -19.53 -25.27 23.35
CA CYS A 689 -20.43 -24.62 24.31
C CYS A 689 -19.94 -24.90 25.74
N SER A 690 -19.78 -23.85 26.55
CA SER A 690 -19.34 -23.98 27.95
C SER A 690 -20.38 -24.67 28.85
N GLU A 691 -21.66 -24.70 28.48
CA GLU A 691 -22.72 -25.34 29.27
C GLU A 691 -22.92 -26.83 28.90
N CYS A 692 -22.97 -27.16 27.60
CA CYS A 692 -23.34 -28.50 27.15
C CYS A 692 -22.20 -29.31 26.51
N GLY A 693 -21.02 -28.70 26.33
CA GLY A 693 -19.85 -29.37 25.73
C GLY A 693 -20.00 -29.73 24.25
N ARG A 694 -21.10 -29.37 23.60
CA ARG A 694 -21.31 -29.63 22.16
C ARG A 694 -20.63 -28.56 21.32
N THR A 695 -20.18 -28.95 20.12
CA THR A 695 -19.72 -28.00 19.11
C THR A 695 -20.86 -27.05 18.72
N MET A 696 -20.57 -25.75 18.74
CA MET A 696 -21.52 -24.71 18.36
C MET A 696 -21.55 -24.53 16.84
N GLU A 697 -22.73 -24.25 16.30
CA GLU A 697 -22.89 -23.89 14.89
C GLU A 697 -22.46 -22.43 14.64
N LYS A 698 -21.79 -22.21 13.51
CA LYS A 698 -21.30 -20.89 13.11
C LYS A 698 -22.30 -20.22 12.16
N PHE A 699 -22.85 -19.09 12.58
CA PHE A 699 -23.68 -18.23 11.75
C PHE A 699 -23.02 -16.86 11.54
N ILE A 700 -23.16 -16.29 10.35
CA ILE A 700 -22.81 -14.89 10.06
C ILE A 700 -24.09 -14.07 10.19
N MET A 701 -24.05 -13.04 11.02
CA MET A 701 -25.20 -12.15 11.24
C MET A 701 -24.83 -10.73 10.83
N TYR A 702 -25.68 -10.12 10.01
CA TYR A 702 -25.62 -8.70 9.70
C TYR A 702 -26.61 -7.99 10.61
N GLN A 703 -26.12 -7.08 11.46
CA GLN A 703 -26.95 -6.24 12.31
C GLN A 703 -26.83 -4.79 11.84
N CYS A 704 -27.97 -4.16 11.55
CA CYS A 704 -28.00 -2.75 11.16
C CYS A 704 -27.80 -1.86 12.39
N CYS A 705 -27.00 -0.81 12.25
CA CYS A 705 -26.78 0.21 13.27
C CYS A 705 -28.02 1.11 13.36
N ASN A 706 -29.12 0.66 13.95
CA ASN A 706 -30.18 1.51 14.50
C ASN A 706 -31.17 0.65 15.29
N GLU A 707 -30.93 0.62 16.60
CA GLU A 707 -31.89 0.50 17.71
C GLU A 707 -31.11 0.67 19.01
#